data_AF-A0A815U6J3-F1
#
_entry.id   AF-A0A815U6J3-F1
#
_cell.length_a   1.000
_cell.length_b   1.000
_cell.length_c   1.000
_cell.angle_alpha   90.00
_cell.angle_beta   90.00
_cell.angle_gamma   90.00
#
_symmetry.space_group_name_H-M   'P 1'
#
loop_
_entity.id
_entity.type
_entity.pdbx_description
1 polymer ?
#
loop_
_entity_poly.entity_id
_entity_poly.type
_entity_poly.pdbx_seq_one_letter_code
_entity_poly.pdbx_strand_id
1 'polypeptide(L)'
;MFKLKVVRITDINVIYTLNTKVDEHDTLVFNLKQAFEQEKSVLANNASSRIDDLLHRVEKLSSIKTTQNSLYENKIQMLESERQNQINEVSRIQQSSIERERELTEDFRTKISNLKQEINQIKQTYDNQLKNLSKEHKQILDNLNEKHQTDIENLKIESKHLFDVETKAQTKFYTQNIEELKRKYNDLLSKEKNQEMSKDELGQEYLKEKKQLEKQIKLFEDEIEQMKNKFQLDLLEQKNQYDMKSTEYKQLQDEFEQYKYNFKINSNNLSEYNEQLIKQNSEYEQLKQKFDKTDREMNTIKERCNRQVNELDEKSKLLKDKEVSNRQLEDDLTNCRKELQITSERLRQIEQDQHAQVTQSESTTNYLERRIHELDKTIRELTYEKQQIMVKYDRELTDLRDTYENQVDLCKKEMQNELERLNEHHQQLINDEQTRSRTKLQAKEQELRQQYELDKTNLLSQWKNEVNLSKSAQNEINQQLNQLKESYMKQIDELRTRLEDRENKYSNIEQQLNDTQISNNESIKQIEKLRSDLEKQLKTTQQFQIECDHLKKHCKDLEIHSQTELKDKIDKLALDLNEKWTKKLKTDCEKIRKEITQQKDDEKQQAIEDIQKQKQNELSLAQRQIHELEQQLQLVKNQILDEHKKTKEENLLALQNANEDKRRTINEFQMRIEDLTTQMQRLEAKNQQNSLEQKLQLEKEYINQINELKSRHMEDIRGQQLAYNTHLETIRADHERALSLEIEKQNVQQQSNLEQLRKDLARTHSNEIEEKERAHAKEVTAIRLQLDRALEITKIKEREADLRIEDLTSDLNTKQARVDNCLRDLHELENQVQELQNDLSIRSKEMNRIRNETQKEMKQREEKLRSQNDEKIRDLIKTHENEQKQLLEEFSKAHDLLKTRVSELQMNCNEAEERYRKRESRTEDLDLISTLQHTISAYQEQMKKIHDEKKFLQMELVNRETNFNKVFTNAPSSTVGVMNPLSFNTKFVPRSSDGSGVSRLKSQSPRPSRLEPLANVESPHELPIKSSKPLLPKRFIK
;
A
#
# COMPACT_ATOMS: atom_id res chain seq x y z
N MET A 1 -95.90 -128.86 -63.61
CA MET A 1 -95.44 -127.46 -63.82
C MET A 1 -96.54 -126.56 -63.25
N PHE A 2 -96.37 -125.69 -62.26
CA PHE A 2 -95.56 -124.46 -62.33
C PHE A 2 -95.05 -123.97 -60.94
N LYS A 3 -94.30 -124.81 -60.20
CA LYS A 3 -93.69 -124.50 -58.88
C LYS A 3 -92.64 -123.34 -58.89
N LEU A 4 -92.58 -122.54 -59.96
CA LEU A 4 -91.53 -121.55 -60.27
C LEU A 4 -92.05 -120.11 -60.47
N LYS A 5 -93.37 -119.87 -60.44
CA LYS A 5 -93.92 -118.50 -60.60
C LYS A 5 -94.17 -117.75 -59.29
N VAL A 6 -94.51 -118.45 -58.20
CA VAL A 6 -94.86 -117.82 -56.91
C VAL A 6 -93.61 -117.28 -56.19
N VAL A 7 -92.53 -118.08 -56.13
CA VAL A 7 -91.28 -117.72 -55.44
C VAL A 7 -90.69 -116.40 -55.99
N ARG A 8 -90.68 -116.22 -57.32
CA ARG A 8 -90.24 -114.95 -57.93
C ARG A 8 -91.05 -113.72 -57.49
N ILE A 9 -92.32 -113.87 -57.11
CA ILE A 9 -93.17 -112.73 -56.71
C ILE A 9 -92.95 -112.41 -55.22
N THR A 10 -92.77 -113.41 -54.35
CA THR A 10 -92.40 -113.16 -52.95
C THR A 10 -91.01 -112.53 -52.85
N ASP A 11 -90.03 -113.03 -53.60
CA ASP A 11 -88.67 -112.52 -53.55
C ASP A 11 -88.59 -111.08 -54.08
N ILE A 12 -89.29 -110.77 -55.18
CA ILE A 12 -89.37 -109.41 -55.72
C ILE A 12 -90.04 -108.45 -54.71
N ASN A 13 -91.13 -108.84 -54.04
CA ASN A 13 -91.78 -107.97 -53.05
C ASN A 13 -90.91 -107.75 -51.80
N VAL A 14 -90.18 -108.76 -51.34
CA VAL A 14 -89.24 -108.63 -50.20
C VAL A 14 -88.04 -107.78 -50.57
N ILE A 15 -87.45 -107.97 -51.75
CA ILE A 15 -86.36 -107.12 -52.26
C ILE A 15 -86.84 -105.69 -52.47
N TYR A 16 -88.03 -105.47 -53.04
CA TYR A 16 -88.59 -104.13 -53.24
C TYR A 16 -88.81 -103.41 -51.91
N THR A 17 -89.43 -104.06 -50.93
CA THR A 17 -89.69 -103.44 -49.61
C THR A 17 -88.43 -103.25 -48.76
N LEU A 18 -87.43 -104.13 -48.88
CA LEU A 18 -86.10 -103.90 -48.30
C LEU A 18 -85.40 -102.72 -48.97
N ASN A 19 -85.41 -102.64 -50.31
CA ASN A 19 -84.81 -101.51 -51.03
C ASN A 19 -85.53 -100.19 -50.72
N THR A 20 -86.87 -100.16 -50.68
CA THR A 20 -87.61 -98.94 -50.27
C THR A 20 -87.21 -98.50 -48.87
N LYS A 21 -86.98 -99.44 -47.94
CA LYS A 21 -86.47 -99.10 -46.60
C LYS A 21 -85.01 -98.66 -46.59
N VAL A 22 -84.17 -99.18 -47.47
CA VAL A 22 -82.79 -98.67 -47.66
C VAL A 22 -82.83 -97.25 -48.22
N ASP A 23 -83.68 -96.97 -49.23
CA ASP A 23 -83.89 -95.64 -49.79
C ASP A 23 -84.45 -94.65 -48.75
N GLU A 24 -85.40 -95.08 -47.91
CA GLU A 24 -85.92 -94.32 -46.75
C GLU A 24 -84.83 -94.05 -45.70
N HIS A 25 -83.96 -95.03 -45.42
CA HIS A 25 -82.85 -94.85 -44.48
C HIS A 25 -81.74 -93.97 -45.04
N ASP A 26 -81.39 -94.10 -46.32
CA ASP A 26 -80.37 -93.27 -46.98
C ASP A 26 -80.85 -91.83 -47.17
N THR A 27 -82.14 -91.60 -47.44
CA THR A 27 -82.72 -90.25 -47.42
C THR A 27 -82.79 -89.66 -46.00
N LEU A 28 -83.07 -90.46 -44.96
CA LEU A 28 -82.93 -90.03 -43.56
C LEU A 28 -81.48 -89.66 -43.20
N VAL A 29 -80.51 -90.48 -43.59
CA VAL A 29 -79.07 -90.25 -43.36
C VAL A 29 -78.58 -89.04 -44.17
N PHE A 30 -79.07 -88.83 -45.39
CA PHE A 30 -78.79 -87.65 -46.19
C PHE A 30 -79.33 -86.38 -45.53
N ASN A 31 -80.59 -86.39 -45.10
CA ASN A 31 -81.22 -85.25 -44.41
C ASN A 31 -80.52 -84.92 -43.08
N LEU A 32 -80.11 -85.93 -42.31
CA LEU A 32 -79.31 -85.74 -41.09
C LEU A 32 -77.92 -85.17 -41.38
N LYS A 33 -77.21 -85.68 -42.40
CA LYS A 33 -75.93 -85.10 -42.85
C LYS A 33 -76.09 -83.65 -43.31
N GLN A 34 -77.16 -83.35 -44.06
CA GLN A 34 -77.44 -81.99 -44.53
C GLN A 34 -77.74 -81.04 -43.36
N ALA A 35 -78.50 -81.49 -42.34
CA ALA A 35 -78.76 -80.72 -41.14
C ALA A 35 -77.48 -80.45 -40.32
N PHE A 36 -76.64 -81.47 -40.09
CA PHE A 36 -75.37 -81.29 -39.39
C PHE A 36 -74.40 -80.36 -40.14
N GLU A 37 -74.30 -80.46 -41.46
CA GLU A 37 -73.40 -79.61 -42.23
C GLU A 37 -73.92 -78.15 -42.33
N GLN A 38 -75.25 -77.95 -42.27
CA GLN A 38 -75.86 -76.63 -42.07
C GLN A 38 -75.58 -76.06 -40.67
N GLU A 39 -75.75 -76.85 -39.60
CA GLU A 39 -75.46 -76.41 -38.22
C GLU A 39 -73.98 -76.05 -38.05
N LYS A 40 -73.08 -76.87 -38.60
CA LYS A 40 -71.64 -76.63 -38.69
C LYS A 40 -71.31 -75.35 -39.47
N SER A 41 -72.01 -75.08 -40.58
CA SER A 41 -71.86 -73.83 -41.34
C SER A 41 -72.31 -72.61 -40.53
N VAL A 42 -73.44 -72.68 -39.81
CA VAL A 42 -73.91 -71.61 -38.93
C VAL A 42 -72.94 -71.37 -37.76
N LEU A 43 -72.41 -72.43 -37.15
CA LEU A 43 -71.37 -72.34 -36.12
C LEU A 43 -70.08 -71.72 -36.65
N ALA A 44 -69.62 -72.12 -37.84
CA ALA A 44 -68.45 -71.52 -38.48
C ALA A 44 -68.66 -70.03 -38.78
N ASN A 45 -69.81 -69.65 -39.36
CA ASN A 45 -70.12 -68.25 -39.66
C ASN A 45 -70.21 -67.38 -38.39
N ASN A 46 -70.84 -67.89 -37.33
CA ASN A 46 -70.90 -67.20 -36.03
C ASN A 46 -69.51 -67.08 -35.39
N ALA A 47 -68.65 -68.10 -35.51
CA ALA A 47 -67.28 -68.05 -35.02
C ALA A 47 -66.43 -67.04 -35.81
N SER A 48 -66.51 -67.04 -37.15
CA SER A 48 -65.83 -66.07 -38.01
C SER A 48 -66.26 -64.63 -37.70
N SER A 49 -67.57 -64.34 -37.70
CA SER A 49 -68.09 -63.01 -37.34
C SER A 49 -67.62 -62.58 -35.95
N ARG A 50 -67.49 -63.51 -35.00
CA ARG A 50 -66.97 -63.18 -33.65
C ARG A 50 -65.46 -62.98 -33.60
N ILE A 51 -64.70 -63.59 -34.50
CA ILE A 51 -63.27 -63.34 -34.69
C ILE A 51 -63.07 -61.96 -35.34
N ASP A 52 -63.87 -61.61 -36.35
CA ASP A 52 -63.81 -60.31 -37.04
C ASP A 52 -64.14 -59.14 -36.08
N ASP A 53 -65.17 -59.30 -35.24
CA ASP A 53 -65.50 -58.42 -34.10
C ASP A 53 -64.27 -58.13 -33.21
N LEU A 54 -63.50 -59.18 -32.89
CA LEU A 54 -62.34 -59.11 -32.00
C LEU A 54 -61.13 -58.52 -32.72
N LEU A 55 -60.89 -58.87 -33.98
CA LEU A 55 -59.83 -58.31 -34.81
C LEU A 55 -60.01 -56.80 -34.98
N HIS A 56 -61.21 -56.36 -35.36
CA HIS A 56 -61.50 -54.93 -35.54
C HIS A 56 -61.41 -54.15 -34.21
N ARG A 57 -61.77 -54.78 -33.08
CA ARG A 57 -61.55 -54.21 -31.74
C ARG A 57 -60.06 -54.12 -31.38
N VAL A 58 -59.23 -55.07 -31.81
CA VAL A 58 -57.77 -55.04 -31.64
C VAL A 58 -57.14 -53.95 -32.52
N GLU A 59 -57.56 -53.78 -33.77
CA GLU A 59 -57.15 -52.65 -34.62
C GLU A 59 -57.53 -51.29 -34.02
N LYS A 60 -58.74 -51.18 -33.45
CA LYS A 60 -59.16 -49.96 -32.77
C LYS A 60 -58.31 -49.65 -31.54
N LEU A 61 -57.85 -50.68 -30.82
CA LEU A 61 -56.92 -50.50 -29.70
C LEU A 61 -55.48 -50.20 -30.17
N SER A 62 -55.01 -50.77 -31.27
CA SER A 62 -53.65 -50.49 -31.80
C SER A 62 -53.54 -49.10 -32.44
N SER A 63 -54.60 -48.61 -33.09
CA SER A 63 -54.70 -47.24 -33.59
C SER A 63 -54.79 -46.20 -32.46
N ILE A 64 -55.55 -46.48 -31.39
CA ILE A 64 -55.52 -45.66 -30.17
C ILE A 64 -54.12 -45.66 -29.53
N LYS A 65 -53.45 -46.82 -29.45
CA LYS A 65 -52.12 -46.89 -28.83
C LYS A 65 -51.03 -46.20 -29.67
N THR A 66 -51.10 -46.27 -31.00
CA THR A 66 -50.15 -45.55 -31.88
C THR A 66 -50.36 -44.04 -31.87
N THR A 67 -51.62 -43.57 -31.83
CA THR A 67 -51.91 -42.12 -31.65
C THR A 67 -51.55 -41.62 -30.25
N GLN A 68 -51.72 -42.44 -29.21
CA GLN A 68 -51.25 -42.11 -27.85
C GLN A 68 -49.71 -42.03 -27.80
N ASN A 69 -49.00 -42.97 -28.42
CA ASN A 69 -47.54 -42.95 -28.51
C ASN A 69 -47.03 -41.68 -29.24
N SER A 70 -47.62 -41.32 -30.38
CA SER A 70 -47.17 -40.14 -31.13
C SER A 70 -47.45 -38.83 -30.39
N LEU A 71 -48.51 -38.76 -29.56
CA LEU A 71 -48.73 -37.64 -28.65
C LEU A 71 -47.64 -37.56 -27.56
N TYR A 72 -47.17 -38.69 -27.02
CA TYR A 72 -46.05 -38.71 -26.08
C TYR A 72 -44.72 -38.33 -26.75
N GLU A 73 -44.44 -38.80 -27.97
CA GLU A 73 -43.24 -38.43 -28.74
C GLU A 73 -43.20 -36.92 -29.03
N ASN A 74 -44.32 -36.32 -29.46
CA ASN A 74 -44.43 -34.87 -29.62
C ASN A 74 -44.26 -34.11 -28.29
N LYS A 75 -44.81 -34.64 -27.19
CA LYS A 75 -44.66 -34.04 -25.84
C LYS A 75 -43.20 -34.09 -25.37
N ILE A 76 -42.47 -35.16 -25.67
CA ILE A 76 -41.04 -35.30 -25.38
C ILE A 76 -40.23 -34.30 -26.21
N GLN A 77 -40.43 -34.23 -27.54
CA GLN A 77 -39.71 -33.27 -28.39
C GLN A 77 -39.94 -31.81 -27.99
N MET A 78 -41.16 -31.45 -27.56
CA MET A 78 -41.45 -30.12 -26.99
C MET A 78 -40.60 -29.85 -25.75
N LEU A 79 -40.59 -30.77 -24.78
CA LEU A 79 -39.83 -30.63 -23.52
C LEU A 79 -38.31 -30.64 -23.76
N GLU A 80 -37.81 -31.41 -24.73
CA GLU A 80 -36.40 -31.40 -25.13
C GLU A 80 -36.00 -30.07 -25.78
N SER A 81 -36.87 -29.48 -26.60
CA SER A 81 -36.67 -28.16 -27.20
C SER A 81 -36.71 -27.04 -26.14
N GLU A 82 -37.67 -27.08 -25.22
CA GLU A 82 -37.73 -26.15 -24.07
C GLU A 82 -36.47 -26.24 -23.20
N ARG A 83 -36.04 -27.46 -22.85
CA ARG A 83 -34.79 -27.69 -22.10
C ARG A 83 -33.57 -27.18 -22.87
N GLN A 84 -33.49 -27.40 -24.18
CA GLN A 84 -32.37 -26.91 -24.98
C GLN A 84 -32.34 -25.38 -25.06
N ASN A 85 -33.50 -24.73 -25.15
CA ASN A 85 -33.60 -23.27 -25.10
C ASN A 85 -33.12 -22.72 -23.74
N GLN A 86 -33.54 -23.34 -22.63
CA GLN A 86 -33.05 -22.98 -21.28
C GLN A 86 -31.53 -23.17 -21.14
N ILE A 87 -30.97 -24.27 -21.65
CA ILE A 87 -29.51 -24.50 -21.66
C ILE A 87 -28.79 -23.43 -22.48
N ASN A 88 -29.32 -23.05 -23.63
CA ASN A 88 -28.75 -21.99 -24.48
C ASN A 88 -28.81 -20.62 -23.78
N GLU A 89 -29.90 -20.32 -23.06
CA GLU A 89 -30.08 -19.08 -22.31
C GLU A 89 -29.13 -18.98 -21.11
N VAL A 90 -29.01 -20.04 -20.30
CA VAL A 90 -28.02 -20.14 -19.21
C VAL A 90 -26.60 -19.99 -19.75
N SER A 91 -26.27 -20.63 -20.87
CA SER A 91 -24.95 -20.50 -21.52
C SER A 91 -24.65 -19.05 -21.94
N ARG A 92 -25.67 -18.33 -22.42
CA ARG A 92 -25.57 -16.92 -22.84
C ARG A 92 -25.41 -15.98 -21.63
N ILE A 93 -26.10 -16.26 -20.52
CA ILE A 93 -25.91 -15.54 -19.25
C ILE A 93 -24.49 -15.76 -18.73
N GLN A 94 -23.99 -17.01 -18.73
CA GLN A 94 -22.60 -17.32 -18.33
C GLN A 94 -21.58 -16.58 -19.20
N GLN A 95 -21.76 -16.55 -20.53
CA GLN A 95 -20.89 -15.77 -21.42
C GLN A 95 -20.86 -14.28 -21.03
N SER A 96 -22.02 -13.66 -20.82
CA SER A 96 -22.09 -12.25 -20.39
C SER A 96 -21.48 -11.98 -19.01
N SER A 97 -21.48 -12.97 -18.11
CA SER A 97 -20.80 -12.87 -16.81
C SER A 97 -19.28 -12.92 -16.97
N ILE A 98 -18.78 -13.87 -17.78
CA ILE A 98 -17.35 -14.02 -18.09
C ILE A 98 -16.81 -12.79 -18.84
N GLU A 99 -17.61 -12.19 -19.72
CA GLU A 99 -17.25 -10.96 -20.41
C GLU A 99 -17.16 -9.77 -19.45
N ARG A 100 -18.14 -9.58 -18.56
CA ARG A 100 -18.06 -8.56 -17.48
C ARG A 100 -16.89 -8.77 -16.53
N GLU A 101 -16.61 -10.01 -16.13
CA GLU A 101 -15.47 -10.34 -15.27
C GLU A 101 -14.13 -10.02 -15.95
N ARG A 102 -14.02 -10.24 -17.27
CA ARG A 102 -12.85 -9.85 -18.07
C ARG A 102 -12.73 -8.33 -18.18
N GLU A 103 -13.81 -7.63 -18.47
CA GLU A 103 -13.84 -6.15 -18.48
C GLU A 103 -13.38 -5.59 -17.14
N LEU A 104 -13.95 -6.07 -16.02
CA LEU A 104 -13.56 -5.66 -14.67
C LEU A 104 -12.08 -5.97 -14.37
N THR A 105 -11.57 -7.11 -14.82
CA THR A 105 -10.17 -7.51 -14.66
C THR A 105 -9.22 -6.61 -15.46
N GLU A 106 -9.60 -6.21 -16.67
CA GLU A 106 -8.80 -5.29 -17.50
C GLU A 106 -8.86 -3.85 -16.97
N ASP A 107 -10.00 -3.44 -16.41
CA ASP A 107 -10.19 -2.20 -15.66
C ASP A 107 -9.29 -2.13 -14.42
N PHE A 108 -9.15 -3.23 -13.68
CA PHE A 108 -8.20 -3.31 -12.56
C PHE A 108 -6.74 -3.32 -13.04
N ARG A 109 -6.43 -4.01 -14.14
CA ARG A 109 -5.07 -3.99 -14.74
C ARG A 109 -4.64 -2.61 -15.20
N THR A 110 -5.52 -1.87 -15.88
CA THR A 110 -5.24 -0.50 -16.33
C THR A 110 -5.08 0.46 -15.14
N LYS A 111 -5.95 0.39 -14.12
CA LYS A 111 -5.78 1.14 -12.86
C LYS A 111 -4.45 0.82 -12.17
N ILE A 112 -4.06 -0.45 -12.08
CA ILE A 112 -2.76 -0.87 -11.51
C ILE A 112 -1.58 -0.39 -12.38
N SER A 113 -1.74 -0.33 -13.70
CA SER A 113 -0.71 0.22 -14.62
C SER A 113 -0.52 1.72 -14.40
N ASN A 114 -1.61 2.48 -14.29
CA ASN A 114 -1.59 3.92 -14.05
C ASN A 114 -0.95 4.23 -12.68
N LEU A 115 -1.35 3.53 -11.62
CA LEU A 115 -0.73 3.66 -10.29
C LEU A 115 0.77 3.34 -10.30
N LYS A 116 1.22 2.34 -11.09
CA LYS A 116 2.65 2.06 -11.28
C LYS A 116 3.37 3.19 -12.02
N GLN A 117 2.71 3.84 -12.98
CA GLN A 117 3.26 4.98 -13.71
C GLN A 117 3.38 6.22 -12.81
N GLU A 118 2.35 6.51 -12.01
CA GLU A 118 2.35 7.57 -10.99
C GLU A 118 3.46 7.35 -9.94
N ILE A 119 3.58 6.14 -9.40
CA ILE A 119 4.66 5.78 -8.45
C ILE A 119 6.05 5.97 -9.08
N ASN A 120 6.22 5.65 -10.36
CA ASN A 120 7.49 5.86 -11.06
C ASN A 120 7.77 7.35 -11.34
N GLN A 121 6.75 8.16 -11.65
CA GLN A 121 6.88 9.62 -11.75
C GLN A 121 7.27 10.25 -10.41
N ILE A 122 6.61 9.84 -9.32
CA ILE A 122 6.91 10.28 -7.95
C ILE A 122 8.35 9.92 -7.57
N LYS A 123 8.81 8.69 -7.87
CA LYS A 123 10.21 8.28 -7.70
C LYS A 123 11.17 9.16 -8.51
N GLN A 124 10.89 9.41 -9.78
CA GLN A 124 11.72 10.32 -10.60
C GLN A 124 11.78 11.75 -10.03
N THR A 125 10.68 12.27 -9.47
CA THR A 125 10.71 13.58 -8.81
C THR A 125 11.57 13.58 -7.55
N TYR A 126 11.50 12.54 -6.71
CA TYR A 126 12.37 12.42 -5.53
C TYR A 126 13.84 12.19 -5.88
N ASP A 127 14.14 11.35 -6.87
CA ASP A 127 15.51 11.15 -7.38
C ASP A 127 16.12 12.44 -7.93
N ASN A 128 15.31 13.29 -8.57
CA ASN A 128 15.75 14.58 -9.09
C ASN A 128 15.91 15.62 -7.97
N GLN A 129 15.04 15.63 -6.96
CA GLN A 129 15.20 16.45 -5.75
C GLN A 129 16.48 16.06 -4.99
N LEU A 130 16.76 14.77 -4.80
CA LEU A 130 18.00 14.27 -4.18
C LEU A 130 19.25 14.67 -4.98
N LYS A 131 19.20 14.61 -6.32
CA LYS A 131 20.30 15.09 -7.18
C LYS A 131 20.50 16.61 -7.11
N ASN A 132 19.44 17.39 -6.93
CA ASN A 132 19.54 18.83 -6.76
C ASN A 132 20.09 19.21 -5.38
N LEU A 133 19.57 18.62 -4.30
CA LEU A 133 20.11 18.77 -2.94
C LEU A 133 21.59 18.35 -2.88
N SER A 134 21.97 17.26 -3.56
CA SER A 134 23.38 16.83 -3.65
C SER A 134 24.26 17.84 -4.39
N LYS A 135 23.75 18.54 -5.43
CA LYS A 135 24.45 19.64 -6.10
C LYS A 135 24.55 20.88 -5.22
N GLU A 136 23.48 21.26 -4.54
CA GLU A 136 23.41 22.41 -3.64
C GLU A 136 24.37 22.22 -2.45
N HIS A 137 24.34 21.06 -1.80
CA HIS A 137 25.32 20.67 -0.78
C HIS A 137 26.75 20.74 -1.32
N LYS A 138 26.99 20.27 -2.55
CA LYS A 138 28.32 20.38 -3.15
C LYS A 138 28.72 21.84 -3.41
N GLN A 139 27.85 22.69 -3.94
CA GLN A 139 28.14 24.11 -4.13
C GLN A 139 28.39 24.83 -2.79
N ILE A 140 27.66 24.48 -1.73
CA ILE A 140 27.92 25.01 -0.39
C ILE A 140 29.31 24.58 0.11
N LEU A 141 29.70 23.32 -0.12
CA LEU A 141 31.01 22.79 0.27
C LEU A 141 32.15 23.42 -0.55
N ASP A 142 31.98 23.56 -1.86
CA ASP A 142 32.94 24.19 -2.76
C ASP A 142 33.11 25.69 -2.42
N ASN A 143 32.02 26.42 -2.19
CA ASN A 143 32.03 27.83 -1.73
C ASN A 143 32.68 27.99 -0.34
N LEU A 144 32.46 27.03 0.58
CA LEU A 144 33.05 27.06 1.91
C LEU A 144 34.56 26.78 1.86
N ASN A 145 35.00 25.84 1.01
CA ASN A 145 36.40 25.60 0.73
C ASN A 145 37.07 26.83 0.09
N GLU A 146 36.41 27.49 -0.87
CA GLU A 146 36.92 28.72 -1.48
C GLU A 146 37.07 29.84 -0.45
N LYS A 147 36.08 30.04 0.44
CA LYS A 147 36.18 30.97 1.58
C LYS A 147 37.35 30.63 2.50
N HIS A 148 37.42 29.40 3.03
CA HIS A 148 38.53 28.97 3.88
C HIS A 148 39.88 29.16 3.20
N GLN A 149 39.97 28.95 1.89
CA GLN A 149 41.20 29.16 1.13
C GLN A 149 41.52 30.66 0.99
N THR A 150 40.54 31.54 0.79
CA THR A 150 40.77 33.00 0.86
C THR A 150 41.14 33.48 2.26
N ASP A 151 40.55 32.92 3.32
CA ASP A 151 40.85 33.29 4.71
C ASP A 151 42.27 32.84 5.09
N ILE A 152 42.69 31.64 4.64
CA ILE A 152 44.07 31.16 4.76
C ILE A 152 45.04 32.03 3.95
N GLU A 153 44.66 32.54 2.77
CA GLU A 153 45.50 33.45 1.99
C GLU A 153 45.62 34.84 2.67
N ASN A 154 44.52 35.35 3.21
CA ASN A 154 44.48 36.60 3.99
C ASN A 154 45.34 36.51 5.25
N LEU A 155 45.23 35.42 6.03
CA LEU A 155 46.05 35.19 7.23
C LEU A 155 47.55 35.06 6.90
N LYS A 156 47.92 34.50 5.73
CA LYS A 156 49.32 34.52 5.25
C LYS A 156 49.79 35.95 4.92
N ILE A 157 48.94 36.75 4.27
CA ILE A 157 49.24 38.15 3.92
C ILE A 157 49.39 38.99 5.19
N GLU A 158 48.50 38.82 6.16
CA GLU A 158 48.50 39.54 7.44
C GLU A 158 49.68 39.13 8.33
N SER A 159 49.96 37.83 8.46
CA SER A 159 51.17 37.32 9.15
C SER A 159 52.46 37.83 8.49
N LYS A 160 52.51 37.86 7.15
CA LYS A 160 53.65 38.44 6.42
C LYS A 160 53.74 39.95 6.62
N HIS A 161 52.62 40.66 6.67
CA HIS A 161 52.60 42.11 6.92
C HIS A 161 53.09 42.44 8.34
N LEU A 162 52.66 41.68 9.34
CA LEU A 162 53.17 41.76 10.71
C LEU A 162 54.68 41.51 10.75
N PHE A 163 55.17 40.42 10.13
CA PHE A 163 56.59 40.13 10.03
C PHE A 163 57.40 41.23 9.31
N ASP A 164 56.88 41.77 8.19
CA ASP A 164 57.51 42.87 7.46
C ASP A 164 57.51 44.18 8.27
N VAL A 165 56.48 44.45 9.07
CA VAL A 165 56.39 45.62 9.97
C VAL A 165 57.34 45.48 11.14
N GLU A 166 57.37 44.32 11.79
CA GLU A 166 58.26 44.01 12.92
C GLU A 166 59.73 44.01 12.49
N THR A 167 60.05 43.41 11.35
CA THR A 167 61.39 43.48 10.75
C THR A 167 61.78 44.91 10.41
N LYS A 168 60.87 45.76 9.90
CA LYS A 168 61.13 47.19 9.65
C LYS A 168 61.28 47.98 10.95
N ALA A 169 60.56 47.63 12.01
CA ALA A 169 60.68 48.27 13.33
C ALA A 169 62.03 47.93 13.98
N GLN A 170 62.43 46.65 14.00
CA GLN A 170 63.75 46.20 14.44
C GLN A 170 64.86 46.83 13.59
N THR A 171 64.72 46.84 12.26
CA THR A 171 65.71 47.48 11.36
C THR A 171 65.84 48.98 11.66
N LYS A 172 64.74 49.70 11.91
CA LYS A 172 64.80 51.10 12.35
C LYS A 172 65.50 51.25 13.70
N PHE A 173 65.15 50.44 14.70
CA PHE A 173 65.77 50.45 16.02
C PHE A 173 67.28 50.22 15.95
N TYR A 174 67.73 49.18 15.24
CA TYR A 174 69.16 48.94 15.02
C TYR A 174 69.84 50.04 14.19
N THR A 175 69.17 50.60 13.18
CA THR A 175 69.73 51.72 12.40
C THR A 175 69.89 52.98 13.26
N GLN A 176 68.91 53.32 14.09
CA GLN A 176 68.98 54.45 15.02
C GLN A 176 70.07 54.23 16.09
N ASN A 177 70.17 53.02 16.66
CA ASN A 177 71.26 52.69 17.57
C ASN A 177 72.64 52.76 16.90
N ILE A 178 72.77 52.34 15.64
CA ILE A 178 74.00 52.47 14.85
C ILE A 178 74.31 53.94 14.53
N GLU A 179 73.31 54.78 14.28
CA GLU A 179 73.49 56.23 14.09
C GLU A 179 73.87 56.93 15.40
N GLU A 180 73.30 56.55 16.54
CA GLU A 180 73.74 57.03 17.85
C GLU A 180 75.16 56.57 18.20
N LEU A 181 75.51 55.31 17.93
CA LEU A 181 76.87 54.81 18.13
C LEU A 181 77.86 55.52 17.20
N LYS A 182 77.47 55.84 15.96
CA LYS A 182 78.28 56.67 15.05
C LYS A 182 78.42 58.12 15.53
N ARG A 183 77.37 58.72 16.13
CA ARG A 183 77.47 60.03 16.78
C ARG A 183 78.42 59.98 17.98
N LYS A 184 78.22 59.04 18.90
CA LYS A 184 79.10 58.81 20.07
C LYS A 184 80.55 58.53 19.65
N TYR A 185 80.78 57.78 18.57
CA TYR A 185 82.10 57.55 17.99
C TYR A 185 82.71 58.83 17.40
N ASN A 186 81.95 59.61 16.63
CA ASN A 186 82.43 60.89 16.09
C ASN A 186 82.69 61.93 17.20
N ASP A 187 81.88 61.96 18.25
CA ASP A 187 82.09 62.80 19.43
C ASP A 187 83.37 62.39 20.17
N LEU A 188 83.63 61.09 20.32
CA LEU A 188 84.90 60.57 20.87
C LEU A 188 86.10 60.92 19.97
N LEU A 189 85.99 60.74 18.66
CA LEU A 189 87.01 61.11 17.67
C LEU A 189 87.31 62.63 17.69
N SER A 190 86.30 63.45 17.99
CA SER A 190 86.46 64.90 18.19
C SER A 190 87.16 65.28 19.50
N LYS A 191 87.07 64.43 20.54
CA LYS A 191 87.78 64.58 21.82
C LYS A 191 89.22 64.07 21.74
N GLU A 192 89.43 62.93 21.08
CA GLU A 192 90.75 62.35 20.79
C GLU A 192 91.65 63.37 20.07
N LYS A 193 91.09 64.12 19.12
CA LYS A 193 91.79 65.23 18.43
C LYS A 193 92.16 66.44 19.29
N ASN A 194 91.73 66.49 20.55
CA ASN A 194 91.92 67.63 21.46
C ASN A 194 92.66 67.27 22.77
N GLN A 195 92.99 66.00 23.02
CA GLN A 195 93.58 65.54 24.29
C GLN A 195 94.72 64.52 24.10
N GLU A 196 95.87 65.00 23.62
CA GLU A 196 97.08 64.18 23.41
C GLU A 196 97.99 64.09 24.67
N MET A 197 97.40 64.19 25.87
CA MET A 197 98.13 64.32 27.16
C MET A 197 97.52 63.48 28.28
N SER A 198 98.39 62.89 29.12
CA SER A 198 98.11 61.88 30.16
C SER A 198 97.69 60.50 29.63
N LYS A 199 98.36 59.42 30.09
CA LYS A 199 98.18 58.07 29.53
C LYS A 199 98.00 56.93 30.54
N ASP A 200 98.13 57.19 31.84
CA ASP A 200 98.16 56.14 32.87
C ASP A 200 96.84 55.96 33.65
N GLU A 201 95.97 56.97 33.70
CA GLU A 201 94.69 56.88 34.43
C GLU A 201 93.64 56.07 33.67
N LEU A 202 93.54 56.28 32.34
CA LEU A 202 92.55 55.66 31.45
C LEU A 202 92.64 54.12 31.44
N GLY A 203 93.84 53.56 31.63
CA GLY A 203 94.07 52.12 31.69
C GLY A 203 93.37 51.42 32.87
N GLN A 204 93.10 52.14 33.97
CA GLN A 204 92.37 51.58 35.11
C GLN A 204 90.85 51.66 34.95
N GLU A 205 90.33 52.62 34.18
CA GLU A 205 88.91 52.68 33.83
C GLU A 205 88.55 51.60 32.82
N TYR A 206 89.33 51.43 31.75
CA TYR A 206 89.14 50.31 30.82
C TYR A 206 89.12 48.93 31.50
N LEU A 207 89.93 48.73 32.55
CA LEU A 207 89.96 47.46 33.29
C LEU A 207 88.76 47.29 34.26
N LYS A 208 88.09 48.37 34.67
CA LYS A 208 86.82 48.33 35.42
C LYS A 208 85.64 48.08 34.48
N GLU A 209 85.56 48.84 33.40
CA GLU A 209 84.49 48.74 32.39
C GLU A 209 84.49 47.36 31.73
N LYS A 210 85.66 46.82 31.35
CA LYS A 210 85.78 45.44 30.87
C LYS A 210 85.25 44.42 31.87
N LYS A 211 85.51 44.59 33.17
CA LYS A 211 85.00 43.69 34.23
C LYS A 211 83.51 43.86 34.51
N GLN A 212 82.92 45.00 34.18
CA GLN A 212 81.45 45.19 34.21
C GLN A 212 80.80 44.51 33.00
N LEU A 213 81.39 44.64 31.81
CA LEU A 213 80.95 43.93 30.60
C LEU A 213 81.08 42.42 30.74
N GLU A 214 82.20 41.91 31.26
CA GLU A 214 82.40 40.48 31.56
C GLU A 214 81.35 39.95 32.55
N LYS A 215 80.88 40.77 33.51
CA LYS A 215 79.77 40.41 34.42
C LYS A 215 78.41 40.44 33.74
N GLN A 216 78.14 41.41 32.87
CA GLN A 216 76.88 41.51 32.13
C GLN A 216 76.74 40.37 31.11
N ILE A 217 77.80 40.07 30.35
CA ILE A 217 77.86 38.92 29.44
C ILE A 217 77.51 37.64 30.21
N LYS A 218 78.14 37.42 31.36
CA LYS A 218 77.88 36.21 32.15
C LYS A 218 76.45 36.14 32.71
N LEU A 219 75.85 37.28 33.06
CA LEU A 219 74.44 37.33 33.46
C LEU A 219 73.51 36.94 32.29
N PHE A 220 73.80 37.40 31.07
CA PHE A 220 73.05 37.00 29.87
C PHE A 220 73.31 35.55 29.47
N GLU A 221 74.50 35.00 29.71
CA GLU A 221 74.78 33.57 29.55
C GLU A 221 73.92 32.72 30.53
N ASP A 222 73.88 33.10 31.81
CA ASP A 222 73.04 32.46 32.84
C ASP A 222 71.53 32.57 32.50
N GLU A 223 71.06 33.72 31.99
CA GLU A 223 69.66 33.93 31.55
C GLU A 223 69.33 33.11 30.29
N ILE A 224 70.24 33.03 29.32
CA ILE A 224 70.08 32.18 28.13
C ILE A 224 70.06 30.70 28.50
N GLU A 225 70.86 30.26 29.48
CA GLU A 225 70.85 28.88 29.96
C GLU A 225 69.58 28.56 30.76
N GLN A 226 69.06 29.49 31.57
CA GLN A 226 67.73 29.35 32.19
C GLN A 226 66.61 29.28 31.15
N MET A 227 66.64 30.11 30.11
CA MET A 227 65.66 30.04 29.01
C MET A 227 65.75 28.72 28.22
N LYS A 228 66.97 28.21 27.95
CA LYS A 228 67.16 26.88 27.33
C LYS A 228 66.59 25.76 28.18
N ASN A 229 66.85 25.76 29.48
CA ASN A 229 66.32 24.76 30.41
C ASN A 229 64.79 24.82 30.52
N LYS A 230 64.21 26.03 30.51
CA LYS A 230 62.75 26.20 30.47
C LYS A 230 62.15 25.70 29.15
N PHE A 231 62.75 26.05 28.01
CA PHE A 231 62.31 25.56 26.70
C PHE A 231 62.46 24.02 26.53
N GLN A 232 63.45 23.41 27.19
CA GLN A 232 63.56 21.94 27.26
C GLN A 232 62.46 21.31 28.13
N LEU A 233 62.06 21.95 29.24
CA LEU A 233 60.90 21.54 30.05
C LEU A 233 59.60 21.65 29.24
N ASP A 234 59.38 22.78 28.56
CA ASP A 234 58.20 23.00 27.71
C ASP A 234 58.12 21.96 26.57
N LEU A 235 59.27 21.62 25.95
CA LEU A 235 59.38 20.54 24.96
C LEU A 235 59.09 19.16 25.55
N LEU A 236 59.54 18.88 26.77
CA LEU A 236 59.27 17.61 27.46
C LEU A 236 57.79 17.49 27.81
N GLU A 237 57.14 18.58 28.24
CA GLU A 237 55.73 18.61 28.56
C GLU A 237 54.84 18.47 27.31
N GLN A 238 55.17 19.18 26.21
CA GLN A 238 54.51 18.96 24.91
C GLN A 238 54.68 17.53 24.40
N LYS A 239 55.86 16.92 24.60
CA LYS A 239 56.10 15.53 24.21
C LYS A 239 55.27 14.56 25.06
N ASN A 240 55.17 14.77 26.37
CA ASN A 240 54.30 13.98 27.24
C ASN A 240 52.82 14.13 26.86
N GLN A 241 52.36 15.34 26.47
CA GLN A 241 51.01 15.55 25.94
C GLN A 241 50.79 14.83 24.59
N TYR A 242 51.79 14.81 23.71
CA TYR A 242 51.73 14.06 22.46
C TYR A 242 51.65 12.55 22.70
N ASP A 243 52.48 12.01 23.60
CA ASP A 243 52.49 10.59 23.94
C ASP A 243 51.17 10.18 24.64
N MET A 244 50.61 11.03 25.52
CA MET A 244 49.26 10.86 26.08
C MET A 244 48.20 10.76 24.98
N LYS A 245 48.12 11.74 24.06
CA LYS A 245 47.14 11.71 22.95
C LYS A 245 47.37 10.55 21.97
N SER A 246 48.60 10.10 21.82
CA SER A 246 48.94 8.89 21.06
C SER A 246 48.40 7.62 21.74
N THR A 247 48.38 7.56 23.09
CA THR A 247 47.73 6.46 23.82
C THR A 247 46.20 6.54 23.77
N GLU A 248 45.60 7.74 23.89
CA GLU A 248 44.15 7.95 23.72
C GLU A 248 43.69 7.52 22.31
N TYR A 249 44.39 7.96 21.27
CA TYR A 249 44.10 7.57 19.89
C TYR A 249 44.19 6.05 19.68
N LYS A 250 45.15 5.40 20.33
CA LYS A 250 45.33 3.94 20.24
C LYS A 250 44.23 3.17 20.97
N GLN A 251 43.80 3.62 22.14
CA GLN A 251 42.64 3.08 22.85
C GLN A 251 41.37 3.24 22.00
N LEU A 252 41.14 4.41 21.40
CA LEU A 252 40.00 4.66 20.52
C LEU A 252 40.03 3.79 19.25
N GLN A 253 41.23 3.49 18.72
CA GLN A 253 41.42 2.56 17.60
C GLN A 253 41.12 1.11 18.01
N ASP A 254 41.58 0.67 19.18
CA ASP A 254 41.30 -0.68 19.73
C ASP A 254 39.81 -0.87 20.04
N GLU A 255 39.13 0.17 20.56
CA GLU A 255 37.66 0.20 20.70
C GLU A 255 36.95 0.10 19.35
N PHE A 256 37.42 0.84 18.32
CA PHE A 256 36.83 0.78 16.98
C PHE A 256 36.98 -0.60 16.32
N GLU A 257 38.10 -1.29 16.56
CA GLU A 257 38.29 -2.69 16.15
C GLU A 257 37.35 -3.63 16.92
N GLN A 258 37.11 -3.41 18.22
CA GLN A 258 36.11 -4.17 18.99
C GLN A 258 34.67 -3.94 18.49
N TYR A 259 34.27 -2.70 18.19
CA TYR A 259 32.95 -2.41 17.59
C TYR A 259 32.79 -3.07 16.21
N LYS A 260 33.84 -3.09 15.40
CA LYS A 260 33.90 -3.75 14.08
C LYS A 260 33.83 -5.28 14.19
N TYR A 261 34.43 -5.87 15.23
CA TYR A 261 34.32 -7.28 15.57
C TYR A 261 32.90 -7.65 16.03
N ASN A 262 32.33 -6.86 16.95
CA ASN A 262 30.96 -7.04 17.45
C ASN A 262 29.91 -6.86 16.34
N PHE A 263 30.11 -5.91 15.41
CA PHE A 263 29.26 -5.76 14.22
C PHE A 263 29.33 -6.99 13.32
N LYS A 264 30.50 -7.61 13.16
CA LYS A 264 30.66 -8.84 12.36
C LYS A 264 30.02 -10.06 13.03
N ILE A 265 30.07 -10.16 14.36
CA ILE A 265 29.29 -11.18 15.11
C ILE A 265 27.80 -10.96 14.91
N ASN A 266 27.28 -9.74 15.09
CA ASN A 266 25.86 -9.45 14.88
C ASN A 266 25.42 -9.69 13.43
N SER A 267 26.27 -9.42 12.44
CA SER A 267 26.00 -9.75 11.04
C SER A 267 25.90 -11.26 10.79
N ASN A 268 26.72 -12.08 11.48
CA ASN A 268 26.63 -13.54 11.41
C ASN A 268 25.36 -14.05 12.11
N ASN A 269 25.06 -13.55 13.31
CA ASN A 269 23.84 -13.88 14.06
C ASN A 269 22.57 -13.55 13.25
N LEU A 270 22.56 -12.42 12.52
CA LEU A 270 21.47 -12.05 11.63
C LEU A 270 21.35 -13.00 10.43
N SER A 271 22.46 -13.57 9.95
CA SER A 271 22.45 -14.61 8.90
C SER A 271 21.87 -15.92 9.43
N GLU A 272 22.27 -16.38 10.61
CA GLU A 272 21.72 -17.58 11.25
C GLU A 272 20.23 -17.44 11.56
N TYR A 273 19.79 -16.26 12.03
CA TYR A 273 18.37 -15.99 12.30
C TYR A 273 17.54 -16.01 11.01
N ASN A 274 18.05 -15.45 9.91
CA ASN A 274 17.41 -15.57 8.60
C ASN A 274 17.35 -17.04 8.12
N GLU A 275 18.40 -17.83 8.34
CA GLU A 275 18.42 -19.25 7.95
C GLU A 275 17.42 -20.09 8.78
N GLN A 276 17.23 -19.77 10.07
CA GLN A 276 16.18 -20.35 10.91
C GLN A 276 14.79 -19.95 10.42
N LEU A 277 14.59 -18.68 10.05
CA LEU A 277 13.31 -18.19 9.54
C LEU A 277 12.93 -18.82 8.18
N ILE A 278 13.92 -19.07 7.31
CA ILE A 278 13.74 -19.83 6.06
C ILE A 278 13.33 -21.29 6.37
N LYS A 279 13.95 -21.94 7.35
CA LYS A 279 13.60 -23.31 7.76
C LYS A 279 12.17 -23.38 8.31
N GLN A 280 11.79 -22.48 9.23
CA GLN A 280 10.43 -22.39 9.75
C GLN A 280 9.37 -22.13 8.67
N ASN A 281 9.65 -21.25 7.70
CA ASN A 281 8.75 -21.04 6.56
C ASN A 281 8.60 -22.32 5.70
N SER A 282 9.68 -23.08 5.49
CA SER A 282 9.62 -24.35 4.75
C SER A 282 8.85 -25.45 5.51
N GLU A 283 8.86 -25.44 6.83
CA GLU A 283 8.08 -26.34 7.69
C GLU A 283 6.60 -25.96 7.69
N TYR A 284 6.29 -24.66 7.77
CA TYR A 284 4.92 -24.13 7.63
C TYR A 284 4.32 -24.48 6.26
N GLU A 285 5.08 -24.35 5.18
CA GLU A 285 4.62 -24.68 3.83
C GLU A 285 4.39 -26.19 3.64
N GLN A 286 5.22 -27.04 4.25
CA GLN A 286 4.95 -28.49 4.35
C GLN A 286 3.71 -28.82 5.19
N LEU A 287 3.48 -28.09 6.28
CA LEU A 287 2.30 -28.28 7.14
C LEU A 287 1.02 -27.88 6.40
N LYS A 288 1.06 -26.78 5.63
CA LYS A 288 -0.01 -26.34 4.74
C LYS A 288 -0.31 -27.38 3.65
N GLN A 289 0.71 -27.94 3.00
CA GLN A 289 0.52 -29.03 2.03
C GLN A 289 -0.05 -30.33 2.64
N LYS A 290 0.13 -30.56 3.95
CA LYS A 290 -0.55 -31.66 4.67
C LYS A 290 -2.01 -31.31 4.93
N PHE A 291 -2.31 -30.08 5.37
CA PHE A 291 -3.68 -29.60 5.58
C PHE A 291 -4.51 -29.67 4.28
N ASP A 292 -3.96 -29.19 3.17
CA ASP A 292 -4.57 -29.25 1.83
C ASP A 292 -4.86 -30.69 1.35
N LYS A 293 -4.12 -31.70 1.84
CA LYS A 293 -4.40 -33.12 1.57
C LYS A 293 -5.52 -33.64 2.45
N THR A 294 -5.48 -33.38 3.76
CA THR A 294 -6.53 -33.81 4.69
C THR A 294 -7.90 -33.19 4.37
N ASP A 295 -7.96 -31.96 3.86
CA ASP A 295 -9.23 -31.34 3.45
C ASP A 295 -9.78 -31.95 2.15
N ARG A 296 -8.91 -32.32 1.19
CA ARG A 296 -9.31 -33.10 0.00
C ARG A 296 -9.85 -34.47 0.40
N GLU A 297 -9.16 -35.16 1.31
CA GLU A 297 -9.60 -36.45 1.87
C GLU A 297 -10.97 -36.33 2.55
N MET A 298 -11.16 -35.33 3.42
CA MET A 298 -12.45 -35.03 4.04
C MET A 298 -13.58 -34.77 3.03
N ASN A 299 -13.30 -34.06 1.93
CA ASN A 299 -14.30 -33.83 0.89
C ASN A 299 -14.63 -35.11 0.10
N THR A 300 -13.65 -36.01 -0.17
CA THR A 300 -13.96 -37.34 -0.73
C THR A 300 -14.77 -38.23 0.21
N ILE A 301 -14.61 -38.07 1.53
CA ILE A 301 -15.42 -38.79 2.54
C ILE A 301 -16.86 -38.25 2.55
N LYS A 302 -17.06 -36.93 2.49
CA LYS A 302 -18.40 -36.32 2.35
C LYS A 302 -19.13 -36.81 1.09
N GLU A 303 -18.45 -36.82 -0.05
CA GLU A 303 -19.01 -37.39 -1.29
C GLU A 303 -19.42 -38.86 -1.14
N ARG A 304 -18.61 -39.67 -0.44
CA ARG A 304 -18.91 -41.08 -0.21
C ARG A 304 -20.15 -41.27 0.67
N CYS A 305 -20.30 -40.47 1.73
CA CYS A 305 -21.50 -40.48 2.55
C CYS A 305 -22.75 -40.07 1.76
N ASN A 306 -22.67 -39.02 0.93
CA ASN A 306 -23.81 -38.57 0.11
C ASN A 306 -24.26 -39.63 -0.90
N ARG A 307 -23.33 -40.41 -1.49
CA ARG A 307 -23.69 -41.55 -2.36
C ARG A 307 -24.40 -42.66 -1.58
N GLN A 308 -23.95 -42.97 -0.36
CA GLN A 308 -24.59 -43.98 0.50
C GLN A 308 -25.99 -43.58 0.99
N VAL A 309 -26.25 -42.28 1.18
CA VAL A 309 -27.61 -41.76 1.47
C VAL A 309 -28.54 -42.00 0.28
N ASN A 310 -28.11 -41.67 -0.94
CA ASN A 310 -28.91 -41.87 -2.15
C ASN A 310 -29.21 -43.37 -2.41
N GLU A 311 -28.24 -44.26 -2.17
CA GLU A 311 -28.42 -45.73 -2.29
C GLU A 311 -29.38 -46.36 -1.27
N LEU A 312 -29.71 -45.64 -0.18
CA LEU A 312 -30.75 -46.04 0.79
C LEU A 312 -32.13 -45.54 0.36
N ASP A 313 -32.18 -44.34 -0.21
CA ASP A 313 -33.43 -43.68 -0.60
C ASP A 313 -34.11 -44.33 -1.83
N GLU A 314 -33.35 -45.06 -2.67
CA GLU A 314 -33.92 -45.91 -3.72
C GLU A 314 -34.50 -47.23 -3.17
N LYS A 315 -33.88 -47.83 -2.15
CA LYS A 315 -34.30 -49.12 -1.58
C LYS A 315 -35.56 -49.00 -0.70
N SER A 316 -35.84 -47.80 -0.18
CA SER A 316 -37.04 -47.50 0.62
C SER A 316 -38.35 -47.56 -0.20
N LYS A 317 -38.28 -47.25 -1.51
CA LYS A 317 -39.45 -46.94 -2.37
C LYS A 317 -40.17 -48.16 -2.97
N LEU A 318 -39.80 -49.39 -2.60
CA LEU A 318 -40.25 -50.62 -3.29
C LEU A 318 -41.04 -51.60 -2.40
N LEU A 319 -41.35 -51.23 -1.15
CA LEU A 319 -41.82 -52.17 -0.12
C LEU A 319 -43.09 -51.74 0.66
N LYS A 320 -43.76 -50.64 0.29
CA LYS A 320 -44.87 -50.05 1.09
C LYS A 320 -46.23 -49.85 0.36
N ASP A 321 -46.31 -50.19 -0.92
CA ASP A 321 -47.24 -49.53 -1.87
C ASP A 321 -48.74 -49.90 -1.83
N LYS A 322 -49.18 -50.92 -1.08
CA LYS A 322 -50.50 -51.56 -1.38
C LYS A 322 -51.61 -51.51 -0.33
N GLU A 323 -51.37 -51.68 0.97
CA GLU A 323 -52.48 -51.97 1.90
C GLU A 323 -52.51 -51.18 3.24
N VAL A 324 -51.44 -50.48 3.63
CA VAL A 324 -51.39 -49.74 4.93
C VAL A 324 -51.86 -48.29 4.82
N SER A 325 -51.77 -47.67 3.63
CA SER A 325 -51.97 -46.21 3.43
C SER A 325 -53.34 -45.66 3.83
N ASN A 326 -54.36 -46.51 4.01
CA ASN A 326 -55.75 -46.09 4.20
C ASN A 326 -56.20 -45.96 5.67
N ARG A 327 -55.30 -46.12 6.66
CA ARG A 327 -55.67 -46.01 8.10
C ARG A 327 -54.90 -44.99 8.92
N GLN A 328 -53.69 -44.57 8.52
CA GLN A 328 -52.91 -43.60 9.31
C GLN A 328 -53.30 -42.15 9.03
N LEU A 329 -53.88 -41.87 7.86
CA LEU A 329 -54.31 -40.52 7.46
C LEU A 329 -55.47 -39.94 8.31
N GLU A 330 -56.24 -40.78 9.00
CA GLU A 330 -57.38 -40.31 9.82
C GLU A 330 -56.94 -39.81 11.20
N ASP A 331 -55.92 -40.43 11.82
CA ASP A 331 -55.42 -40.04 13.15
C ASP A 331 -54.63 -38.72 13.10
N ASP A 332 -53.71 -38.59 12.13
CA ASP A 332 -52.81 -37.42 12.00
C ASP A 332 -53.59 -36.10 11.85
N LEU A 333 -54.69 -36.11 11.08
CA LEU A 333 -55.60 -34.96 10.89
C LEU A 333 -56.22 -34.43 12.20
N THR A 334 -56.32 -35.26 13.25
CA THR A 334 -56.89 -34.84 14.54
C THR A 334 -55.90 -34.09 15.42
N ASN A 335 -54.60 -34.32 15.24
CA ASN A 335 -53.55 -33.64 16.01
C ASN A 335 -53.21 -32.28 15.40
N CYS A 336 -53.05 -32.20 14.07
CA CYS A 336 -52.75 -30.94 13.37
C CYS A 336 -53.75 -29.81 13.71
N ARG A 337 -55.04 -30.14 13.89
CA ARG A 337 -56.09 -29.16 14.25
C ARG A 337 -55.89 -28.51 15.63
N LYS A 338 -55.25 -29.20 16.58
CA LYS A 338 -54.98 -28.64 17.93
C LYS A 338 -53.80 -27.69 17.92
N GLU A 339 -52.75 -28.02 17.16
CA GLU A 339 -51.57 -27.16 17.00
C GLU A 339 -51.94 -25.86 16.26
N LEU A 340 -52.81 -25.96 15.24
CA LEU A 340 -53.29 -24.82 14.46
C LEU A 340 -54.07 -23.79 15.32
N GLN A 341 -54.81 -24.25 16.34
CA GLN A 341 -55.45 -23.36 17.31
C GLN A 341 -54.42 -22.64 18.22
N ILE A 342 -53.42 -23.36 18.72
CA ILE A 342 -52.37 -22.77 19.59
C ILE A 342 -51.52 -21.76 18.81
N THR A 343 -51.26 -21.99 17.51
CA THR A 343 -50.55 -21.02 16.68
C THR A 343 -51.37 -19.77 16.36
N SER A 344 -52.70 -19.84 16.26
CA SER A 344 -53.52 -18.66 15.94
C SER A 344 -53.60 -17.66 17.11
N GLU A 345 -53.69 -18.14 18.35
CA GLU A 345 -53.61 -17.28 19.53
C GLU A 345 -52.21 -16.64 19.68
N ARG A 346 -51.16 -17.36 19.28
CA ARG A 346 -49.77 -16.88 19.31
C ARG A 346 -49.50 -15.83 18.22
N LEU A 347 -50.09 -15.98 17.03
CA LEU A 347 -50.07 -14.97 15.97
C LEU A 347 -50.69 -13.65 16.43
N ARG A 348 -51.89 -13.71 17.04
CA ARG A 348 -52.58 -12.51 17.57
C ARG A 348 -51.75 -11.77 18.63
N GLN A 349 -50.94 -12.48 19.42
CA GLN A 349 -50.03 -11.84 20.37
C GLN A 349 -48.91 -11.08 19.64
N ILE A 350 -48.31 -11.70 18.62
CA ILE A 350 -47.26 -11.10 17.77
C ILE A 350 -47.79 -9.86 17.01
N GLU A 351 -49.04 -9.87 16.56
CA GLU A 351 -49.68 -8.69 15.92
C GLU A 351 -49.76 -7.48 16.87
N GLN A 352 -50.03 -7.70 18.16
CA GLN A 352 -50.02 -6.62 19.16
C GLN A 352 -48.60 -6.11 19.45
N ASP A 353 -47.65 -7.03 19.59
CA ASP A 353 -46.23 -6.68 19.80
C ASP A 353 -45.66 -5.91 18.60
N GLN A 354 -46.02 -6.31 17.37
CA GLN A 354 -45.64 -5.65 16.12
C GLN A 354 -46.20 -4.22 16.04
N HIS A 355 -47.46 -3.99 16.44
CA HIS A 355 -48.04 -2.65 16.45
C HIS A 355 -47.41 -1.73 17.51
N ALA A 356 -46.99 -2.28 18.65
CA ALA A 356 -46.18 -1.56 19.63
C ALA A 356 -44.78 -1.24 19.08
N GLN A 357 -44.15 -2.18 18.37
CA GLN A 357 -42.82 -2.03 17.79
C GLN A 357 -42.77 -0.97 16.67
N VAL A 358 -43.82 -0.85 15.85
CA VAL A 358 -43.98 0.24 14.86
C VAL A 358 -44.12 1.60 15.56
N THR A 359 -44.94 1.69 16.61
CA THR A 359 -45.08 2.92 17.41
C THR A 359 -43.74 3.31 18.05
N GLN A 360 -42.94 2.32 18.44
CA GLN A 360 -41.59 2.54 18.97
C GLN A 360 -40.61 3.00 17.89
N SER A 361 -40.64 2.43 16.67
CA SER A 361 -39.73 2.83 15.59
C SER A 361 -40.03 4.23 15.03
N GLU A 362 -41.30 4.65 14.97
CA GLU A 362 -41.64 6.05 14.67
C GLU A 362 -41.08 7.01 15.72
N SER A 363 -41.13 6.63 17.01
CA SER A 363 -40.58 7.44 18.10
C SER A 363 -39.06 7.54 18.09
N THR A 364 -38.34 6.45 17.74
CA THR A 364 -36.87 6.48 17.61
C THR A 364 -36.44 7.22 16.35
N THR A 365 -37.18 7.12 15.25
CA THR A 365 -36.90 7.87 14.01
C THR A 365 -36.99 9.38 14.27
N ASN A 366 -38.07 9.85 14.91
CA ASN A 366 -38.22 11.26 15.30
C ASN A 366 -37.13 11.73 16.29
N TYR A 367 -36.61 10.84 17.15
CA TYR A 367 -35.48 11.15 18.02
C TYR A 367 -34.15 11.23 17.24
N LEU A 368 -33.91 10.30 16.31
CA LEU A 368 -32.71 10.27 15.47
C LEU A 368 -32.64 11.47 14.53
N GLU A 369 -33.74 11.89 13.90
CA GLU A 369 -33.78 13.10 13.07
C GLU A 369 -33.43 14.35 13.87
N ARG A 370 -33.98 14.51 15.08
CA ARG A 370 -33.61 15.60 15.99
C ARG A 370 -32.14 15.53 16.38
N ARG A 371 -31.63 14.33 16.68
CA ARG A 371 -30.23 14.13 17.06
C ARG A 371 -29.26 14.39 15.90
N ILE A 372 -29.63 14.06 14.67
CA ILE A 372 -28.91 14.43 13.45
C ILE A 372 -28.89 15.96 13.32
N HIS A 373 -30.03 16.64 13.52
CA HIS A 373 -30.08 18.11 13.45
C HIS A 373 -29.25 18.80 14.55
N GLU A 374 -29.21 18.26 15.77
CA GLU A 374 -28.30 18.71 16.82
C GLU A 374 -26.83 18.51 16.44
N LEU A 375 -26.46 17.33 15.93
CA LEU A 375 -25.10 17.04 15.50
C LEU A 375 -24.67 17.96 14.35
N ASP A 376 -25.54 18.16 13.37
CA ASP A 376 -25.29 19.04 12.22
C ASP A 376 -25.14 20.51 12.65
N LYS A 377 -25.85 20.95 13.70
CA LYS A 377 -25.59 22.23 14.36
C LYS A 377 -24.21 22.27 15.02
N THR A 378 -23.85 21.27 15.84
CA THR A 378 -22.52 21.25 16.49
C THR A 378 -21.36 21.17 15.50
N ILE A 379 -21.54 20.51 14.35
CA ILE A 379 -20.55 20.47 13.27
C ILE A 379 -20.32 21.87 12.68
N ARG A 380 -21.38 22.68 12.51
CA ARG A 380 -21.27 24.08 12.05
C ARG A 380 -20.57 24.95 13.11
N GLU A 381 -20.90 24.77 14.38
CA GLU A 381 -20.27 25.48 15.51
C GLU A 381 -18.77 25.15 15.60
N LEU A 382 -18.40 23.86 15.58
CA LEU A 382 -17.00 23.40 15.54
C LEU A 382 -16.25 23.86 14.27
N THR A 383 -16.93 23.96 13.13
CA THR A 383 -16.34 24.49 11.87
C THR A 383 -16.03 25.98 11.99
N TYR A 384 -16.91 26.75 12.65
CA TYR A 384 -16.70 28.16 12.94
C TYR A 384 -15.60 28.38 13.99
N GLU A 385 -15.54 27.57 15.05
CA GLU A 385 -14.44 27.57 16.02
C GLU A 385 -13.11 27.25 15.35
N LYS A 386 -13.07 26.23 14.47
CA LYS A 386 -11.89 25.91 13.65
C LYS A 386 -11.44 27.10 12.79
N GLN A 387 -12.38 27.83 12.17
CA GLN A 387 -12.05 29.06 11.44
C GLN A 387 -11.50 30.16 12.35
N GLN A 388 -12.07 30.36 13.55
CA GLN A 388 -11.53 31.33 14.50
C GLN A 388 -10.14 30.95 15.02
N ILE A 389 -9.89 29.67 15.30
CA ILE A 389 -8.58 29.16 15.73
C ILE A 389 -7.55 29.33 14.62
N MET A 390 -7.92 29.04 13.36
CA MET A 390 -7.06 29.28 12.20
C MET A 390 -6.71 30.77 12.07
N VAL A 391 -7.70 31.66 12.12
CA VAL A 391 -7.48 33.13 12.06
C VAL A 391 -6.67 33.67 13.25
N LYS A 392 -6.70 33.01 14.42
CA LYS A 392 -5.81 33.34 15.55
C LYS A 392 -4.37 32.91 15.25
N TYR A 393 -4.14 31.67 14.82
CA TYR A 393 -2.79 31.22 14.47
C TYR A 393 -2.20 31.96 13.27
N ASP A 394 -3.00 32.30 12.26
CA ASP A 394 -2.55 33.12 11.13
C ASP A 394 -2.10 34.51 11.60
N ARG A 395 -2.80 35.10 12.60
CA ARG A 395 -2.39 36.35 13.24
C ARG A 395 -1.14 36.21 14.09
N GLU A 396 -1.08 35.21 14.96
CA GLU A 396 0.09 34.92 15.79
C GLU A 396 1.33 34.67 14.91
N LEU A 397 1.18 34.02 13.75
CA LEU A 397 2.25 33.84 12.76
C LEU A 397 2.66 35.13 12.05
N THR A 398 1.73 36.06 11.77
CA THR A 398 2.09 37.40 11.26
C THR A 398 2.73 38.28 12.34
N ASP A 399 2.21 38.29 13.57
CA ASP A 399 2.79 39.05 14.69
C ASP A 399 4.21 38.54 15.04
N LEU A 400 4.42 37.21 14.98
CA LEU A 400 5.73 36.60 15.19
C LEU A 400 6.69 36.88 14.02
N ARG A 401 6.19 36.88 12.77
CA ARG A 401 6.97 37.31 11.61
C ARG A 401 7.38 38.77 11.73
N ASP A 402 6.43 39.66 11.99
CA ASP A 402 6.66 41.10 12.07
C ASP A 402 7.61 41.44 13.23
N THR A 403 7.54 40.73 14.36
CA THR A 403 8.52 40.90 15.45
C THR A 403 9.92 40.41 15.07
N TYR A 404 10.08 39.30 14.34
CA TYR A 404 11.38 38.91 13.79
C TYR A 404 11.89 39.89 12.71
N GLU A 405 11.03 40.38 11.83
CA GLU A 405 11.38 41.34 10.77
C GLU A 405 11.83 42.67 11.39
N ASN A 406 11.16 43.14 12.45
CA ASN A 406 11.58 44.29 13.27
C ASN A 406 12.88 44.03 14.06
N GLN A 407 13.12 42.84 14.60
CA GLN A 407 14.39 42.50 15.28
C GLN A 407 15.56 42.49 14.29
N VAL A 408 15.35 41.95 13.08
CA VAL A 408 16.33 41.97 12.00
C VAL A 408 16.64 43.40 11.55
N ASP A 409 15.62 44.26 11.42
CA ASP A 409 15.81 45.67 11.04
C ASP A 409 16.40 46.53 12.17
N LEU A 410 16.17 46.20 13.44
CA LEU A 410 16.87 46.80 14.58
C LEU A 410 18.35 46.41 14.54
N CYS A 411 18.67 45.12 14.37
CA CYS A 411 20.04 44.64 14.28
C CYS A 411 20.81 45.23 13.08
N LYS A 412 20.15 45.39 11.92
CA LYS A 412 20.71 46.13 10.77
C LYS A 412 21.04 47.57 11.14
N LYS A 413 20.15 48.28 11.85
CA LYS A 413 20.38 49.66 12.29
C LYS A 413 21.49 49.76 13.33
N GLU A 414 21.58 48.82 14.27
CA GLU A 414 22.67 48.77 15.24
C GLU A 414 24.02 48.51 14.55
N MET A 415 24.08 47.55 13.62
CA MET A 415 25.28 47.31 12.80
C MET A 415 25.64 48.51 11.92
N GLN A 416 24.65 49.21 11.34
CA GLN A 416 24.89 50.45 10.60
C GLN A 416 25.40 51.57 11.50
N ASN A 417 24.82 51.76 12.68
CA ASN A 417 25.28 52.75 13.66
C ASN A 417 26.72 52.48 14.13
N GLU A 418 27.11 51.22 14.33
CA GLU A 418 28.50 50.88 14.67
C GLU A 418 29.45 51.05 13.48
N LEU A 419 29.02 50.78 12.24
CA LEU A 419 29.80 51.12 11.04
C LEU A 419 29.96 52.65 10.88
N GLU A 420 28.93 53.44 11.17
CA GLU A 420 28.99 54.90 11.16
C GLU A 420 29.91 55.42 12.26
N ARG A 421 29.80 54.92 13.51
CA ARG A 421 30.74 55.20 14.62
C ARG A 421 32.19 54.85 14.29
N LEU A 422 32.42 53.68 13.69
CA LEU A 422 33.77 53.24 13.31
C LEU A 422 34.34 54.12 12.18
N ASN A 423 33.52 54.55 11.23
CA ASN A 423 33.92 55.50 10.19
C ASN A 423 34.20 56.89 10.77
N GLU A 424 33.37 57.40 11.69
CA GLU A 424 33.63 58.65 12.40
C GLU A 424 34.94 58.57 13.20
N HIS A 425 35.20 57.46 13.89
CA HIS A 425 36.44 57.26 14.65
C HIS A 425 37.67 57.18 13.73
N HIS A 426 37.61 56.44 12.62
CA HIS A 426 38.67 56.45 11.61
C HIS A 426 38.89 57.84 11.02
N GLN A 427 37.83 58.60 10.75
CA GLN A 427 37.93 59.96 10.21
C GLN A 427 38.50 60.95 11.24
N GLN A 428 38.19 60.78 12.53
CA GLN A 428 38.85 61.50 13.63
C GLN A 428 40.35 61.16 13.70
N LEU A 429 40.73 59.87 13.67
CA LEU A 429 42.14 59.45 13.67
C LEU A 429 42.93 59.99 12.46
N ILE A 430 42.30 60.03 11.28
CA ILE A 430 42.89 60.63 10.07
C ILE A 430 43.07 62.13 10.25
N ASN A 431 42.08 62.85 10.80
CA ASN A 431 42.18 64.27 11.08
C ASN A 431 43.24 64.58 12.16
N ASP A 432 43.37 63.74 13.18
CA ASP A 432 44.38 63.84 14.24
C ASP A 432 45.79 63.64 13.69
N GLU A 433 46.05 62.61 12.87
CA GLU A 433 47.40 62.42 12.32
C GLU A 433 47.71 63.40 11.18
N GLN A 434 46.70 63.94 10.47
CA GLN A 434 46.87 65.10 9.58
C GLN A 434 47.22 66.38 10.35
N THR A 435 46.54 66.67 11.46
CA THR A 435 46.84 67.86 12.27
C THR A 435 48.19 67.73 12.99
N ARG A 436 48.55 66.55 13.52
CA ARG A 436 49.89 66.25 14.05
C ARG A 436 50.97 66.39 12.97
N SER A 437 50.72 65.91 11.75
CA SER A 437 51.62 66.10 10.62
C SER A 437 51.78 67.57 10.25
N ARG A 438 50.68 68.34 10.28
CA ARG A 438 50.66 69.78 9.99
C ARG A 438 51.35 70.62 11.07
N THR A 439 51.20 70.29 12.35
CA THR A 439 51.92 70.97 13.44
C THR A 439 53.40 70.62 13.46
N LYS A 440 53.79 69.36 13.19
CA LYS A 440 55.19 68.96 12.96
C LYS A 440 55.80 69.76 11.80
N LEU A 441 55.08 69.92 10.68
CA LEU A 441 55.53 70.71 9.53
C LEU A 441 55.67 72.20 9.89
N GLN A 442 54.68 72.80 10.55
CA GLN A 442 54.73 74.20 11.00
C GLN A 442 55.85 74.46 12.01
N ALA A 443 56.11 73.53 12.93
CA ALA A 443 57.25 73.61 13.84
C ALA A 443 58.57 73.58 13.06
N LYS A 444 58.71 72.69 12.07
CA LYS A 444 59.91 72.63 11.22
C LYS A 444 60.08 73.87 10.34
N GLU A 445 58.99 74.45 9.84
CA GLU A 445 59.03 75.76 9.16
C GLU A 445 59.46 76.88 10.11
N GLN A 446 59.00 76.89 11.36
CA GLN A 446 59.41 77.89 12.35
C GLN A 446 60.89 77.73 12.74
N GLU A 447 61.36 76.49 12.96
CA GLU A 447 62.79 76.20 13.17
C GLU A 447 63.65 76.70 11.99
N LEU A 448 63.25 76.39 10.74
CA LEU A 448 63.97 76.84 9.55
C LEU A 448 63.95 78.37 9.39
N ARG A 449 62.86 79.05 9.75
CA ARG A 449 62.79 80.52 9.78
C ARG A 449 63.67 81.12 10.87
N GLN A 450 63.74 80.49 12.05
CA GLN A 450 64.61 80.93 13.15
C GLN A 450 66.09 80.71 12.80
N GLN A 451 66.45 79.57 12.20
CA GLN A 451 67.79 79.32 11.67
C GLN A 451 68.15 80.34 10.58
N TYR A 452 67.26 80.60 9.63
CA TYR A 452 67.50 81.59 8.58
C TYR A 452 67.72 83.01 9.13
N GLU A 453 66.92 83.47 10.10
CA GLU A 453 67.13 84.78 10.74
C GLU A 453 68.37 84.81 11.64
N LEU A 454 68.74 83.70 12.28
CA LEU A 454 69.99 83.57 13.03
C LEU A 454 71.20 83.64 12.08
N ASP A 455 71.21 82.89 10.99
CA ASP A 455 72.27 82.90 9.99
C ASP A 455 72.39 84.26 9.30
N LYS A 456 71.26 84.91 9.00
CA LYS A 456 71.19 86.29 8.46
C LYS A 456 71.71 87.33 9.45
N THR A 457 71.41 87.22 10.74
CA THR A 457 71.95 88.13 11.77
C THR A 457 73.44 87.85 12.04
N ASN A 458 73.87 86.60 11.98
CA ASN A 458 75.28 86.21 12.00
C ASN A 458 76.04 86.83 10.80
N LEU A 459 75.54 86.68 9.57
CA LEU A 459 76.13 87.29 8.36
C LEU A 459 76.18 88.82 8.47
N LEU A 460 75.11 89.46 8.96
CA LEU A 460 75.09 90.91 9.20
C LEU A 460 76.11 91.33 10.26
N SER A 461 76.34 90.53 11.30
CA SER A 461 77.36 90.81 12.31
C SER A 461 78.78 90.61 11.78
N GLN A 462 79.02 89.56 10.98
CA GLN A 462 80.29 89.30 10.29
C GLN A 462 80.62 90.45 9.33
N TRP A 463 79.69 90.80 8.44
CA TRP A 463 79.84 91.93 7.51
C TRP A 463 80.07 93.25 8.25
N LYS A 464 79.35 93.51 9.36
CA LYS A 464 79.56 94.70 10.19
C LYS A 464 80.95 94.70 10.85
N ASN A 465 81.47 93.55 11.23
CA ASN A 465 82.82 93.40 11.76
C ASN A 465 83.88 93.57 10.68
N GLU A 466 83.69 93.03 9.48
CA GLU A 466 84.55 93.25 8.31
C GLU A 466 84.59 94.73 7.90
N VAL A 467 83.43 95.40 7.86
CA VAL A 467 83.32 96.85 7.61
C VAL A 467 84.02 97.65 8.73
N ASN A 468 83.96 97.22 9.98
CA ASN A 468 84.68 97.87 11.08
C ASN A 468 86.20 97.63 11.02
N LEU A 469 86.65 96.42 10.66
CA LEU A 469 88.06 96.11 10.42
C LEU A 469 88.61 96.90 9.23
N SER A 470 87.86 96.97 8.13
CA SER A 470 88.18 97.78 6.95
C SER A 470 88.27 99.27 7.29
N LYS A 471 87.36 99.79 8.13
CA LYS A 471 87.45 101.16 8.68
C LYS A 471 88.65 101.34 9.62
N SER A 472 89.02 100.34 10.42
CA SER A 472 90.22 100.41 11.28
C SER A 472 91.49 100.49 10.43
N ALA A 473 91.63 99.58 9.46
CA ALA A 473 92.74 99.59 8.50
C ALA A 473 92.77 100.90 7.68
N GLN A 474 91.61 101.45 7.28
CA GLN A 474 91.55 102.73 6.59
C GLN A 474 91.87 103.91 7.53
N ASN A 475 91.56 103.84 8.82
CA ASN A 475 92.00 104.82 9.82
C ASN A 475 93.51 104.74 10.07
N GLU A 476 94.10 103.54 10.14
CA GLU A 476 95.55 103.32 10.24
C GLU A 476 96.28 103.83 9.00
N ILE A 477 95.77 103.53 7.80
CA ILE A 477 96.27 104.09 6.53
C ILE A 477 96.13 105.61 6.51
N ASN A 478 95.01 106.18 6.98
CA ASN A 478 94.85 107.63 7.12
C ASN A 478 95.83 108.23 8.15
N GLN A 479 96.17 107.50 9.21
CA GLN A 479 97.12 107.94 10.23
C GLN A 479 98.57 107.92 9.70
N GLN A 480 98.95 106.88 8.96
CA GLN A 480 100.21 106.81 8.22
C GLN A 480 100.28 107.91 7.13
N LEU A 481 99.18 108.12 6.39
CA LEU A 481 99.07 109.19 5.40
C LEU A 481 99.16 110.57 6.04
N ASN A 482 98.66 110.76 7.26
CA ASN A 482 98.76 112.03 7.98
C ASN A 482 100.17 112.25 8.56
N GLN A 483 100.85 111.21 9.06
CA GLN A 483 102.28 111.30 9.42
C GLN A 483 103.15 111.65 8.21
N LEU A 484 102.84 111.06 7.04
CA LEU A 484 103.48 111.38 5.77
C LEU A 484 103.13 112.80 5.27
N LYS A 485 101.90 113.27 5.49
CA LYS A 485 101.53 114.67 5.26
C LYS A 485 102.23 115.63 6.22
N GLU A 486 102.51 115.27 7.47
CA GLU A 486 103.27 116.14 8.37
C GLU A 486 104.74 116.26 7.96
N SER A 487 105.36 115.20 7.44
CA SER A 487 106.72 115.28 6.89
C SER A 487 106.75 116.09 5.59
N TYR A 488 105.79 115.89 4.69
CA TYR A 488 105.65 116.72 3.49
C TYR A 488 105.21 118.16 3.80
N MET A 489 104.41 118.44 4.83
CA MET A 489 104.03 119.81 5.20
C MET A 489 105.23 120.59 5.73
N LYS A 490 106.13 119.96 6.50
CA LYS A 490 107.41 120.60 6.88
C LYS A 490 108.25 120.99 5.65
N GLN A 491 108.34 120.10 4.66
CA GLN A 491 109.01 120.40 3.38
C GLN A 491 108.26 121.44 2.54
N ILE A 492 106.92 121.47 2.60
CA ILE A 492 106.08 122.43 1.88
C ILE A 492 106.13 123.80 2.53
N ASP A 493 106.28 123.92 3.85
CA ASP A 493 106.42 125.22 4.52
C ASP A 493 107.83 125.83 4.28
N GLU A 494 108.87 124.99 4.14
CA GLU A 494 110.19 125.36 3.57
C GLU A 494 110.15 125.78 2.08
N LEU A 495 109.05 125.50 1.37
CA LEU A 495 108.81 125.89 -0.02
C LEU A 495 107.78 127.02 -0.19
N ARG A 496 106.81 127.16 0.73
CA ARG A 496 105.83 128.26 0.77
C ARG A 496 106.49 129.59 1.13
N THR A 497 107.44 129.55 2.06
CA THR A 497 108.38 130.65 2.32
C THR A 497 109.26 131.03 1.10
N ARG A 498 109.17 130.29 -0.02
CA ARG A 498 109.78 130.61 -1.33
C ARG A 498 108.76 130.85 -2.45
N LEU A 499 107.46 130.79 -2.15
CA LEU A 499 106.35 130.94 -3.12
C LEU A 499 105.40 132.09 -2.78
N GLU A 500 105.34 132.56 -1.52
CA GLU A 500 104.69 133.83 -1.16
C GLU A 500 105.26 135.03 -1.96
N ASP A 501 106.52 134.94 -2.40
CA ASP A 501 107.18 135.90 -3.31
C ASP A 501 106.61 135.93 -4.75
N ARG A 502 105.68 135.02 -5.14
CA ARG A 502 105.34 134.80 -6.57
C ARG A 502 103.88 134.86 -7.00
N GLU A 503 102.89 134.54 -6.16
CA GLU A 503 101.52 134.28 -6.65
C GLU A 503 100.64 135.53 -6.90
N ASN A 504 101.22 136.73 -6.77
CA ASN A 504 100.52 138.02 -6.74
C ASN A 504 100.07 138.55 -8.14
N LYS A 505 99.68 137.70 -9.11
CA LYS A 505 99.60 138.12 -10.54
C LYS A 505 98.54 137.58 -11.53
N TYR A 506 97.77 136.50 -11.32
CA TYR A 506 96.93 135.94 -12.41
C TYR A 506 95.42 135.81 -12.13
N SER A 507 94.70 136.90 -12.43
CA SER A 507 93.22 136.97 -12.49
C SER A 507 92.74 136.86 -13.95
N ASN A 508 92.77 135.66 -14.56
CA ASN A 508 92.46 135.51 -16.00
C ASN A 508 91.91 134.13 -16.42
N ILE A 509 90.90 133.60 -15.71
CA ILE A 509 90.29 132.28 -16.00
C ILE A 509 88.78 132.37 -16.36
N GLU A 510 88.18 133.56 -16.25
CA GLU A 510 86.73 133.78 -16.38
C GLU A 510 86.16 133.57 -17.80
N GLN A 511 87.01 133.36 -18.81
CA GLN A 511 86.61 133.24 -20.22
C GLN A 511 86.26 131.81 -20.67
N GLN A 512 86.51 130.77 -19.85
CA GLN A 512 86.33 129.35 -20.24
C GLN A 512 84.89 128.80 -20.11
N LEU A 513 83.93 129.60 -19.63
CA LEU A 513 82.60 129.10 -19.28
C LEU A 513 81.69 128.80 -20.50
N ASN A 514 81.93 129.45 -21.64
CA ASN A 514 80.96 129.56 -22.73
C ASN A 514 80.87 128.32 -23.66
N ASP A 515 81.96 127.56 -23.80
CA ASP A 515 82.05 126.47 -24.80
C ASP A 515 81.29 125.19 -24.37
N THR A 516 81.05 125.01 -23.08
CA THR A 516 80.39 123.82 -22.52
C THR A 516 78.93 123.66 -22.96
N GLN A 517 78.27 124.76 -23.35
CA GLN A 517 76.83 124.78 -23.61
C GLN A 517 76.44 124.20 -24.99
N ILE A 518 77.38 124.10 -25.94
CA ILE A 518 77.13 123.55 -27.28
C ILE A 518 77.11 122.02 -27.27
N SER A 519 78.03 121.39 -26.52
CA SER A 519 78.21 119.93 -26.45
C SER A 519 76.96 119.16 -25.97
N ASN A 520 76.11 119.80 -25.15
CA ASN A 520 74.98 119.13 -24.50
C ASN A 520 73.85 118.73 -25.49
N ASN A 521 73.73 119.41 -26.62
CA ASN A 521 72.63 119.19 -27.58
C ASN A 521 72.84 117.97 -28.51
N GLU A 522 74.07 117.48 -28.69
CA GLU A 522 74.35 116.35 -29.58
C GLU A 522 74.05 115.00 -28.91
N SER A 523 74.28 114.90 -27.60
CA SER A 523 74.01 113.70 -26.79
C SER A 523 72.55 113.23 -26.86
N ILE A 524 71.60 114.17 -26.94
CA ILE A 524 70.15 113.89 -26.93
C ILE A 524 69.75 113.02 -28.15
N LYS A 525 70.28 113.32 -29.34
CA LYS A 525 69.95 112.59 -30.58
C LYS A 525 70.47 111.15 -30.62
N GLN A 526 71.46 110.81 -29.80
CA GLN A 526 71.98 109.44 -29.73
C GLN A 526 71.06 108.52 -28.91
N ILE A 527 70.39 109.07 -27.89
CA ILE A 527 69.50 108.33 -26.98
C ILE A 527 68.24 107.81 -27.71
N GLU A 528 67.68 108.61 -28.63
CA GLU A 528 66.47 108.23 -29.39
C GLU A 528 66.73 107.03 -30.31
N LYS A 529 67.92 106.97 -30.93
CA LYS A 529 68.30 105.91 -31.87
C LYS A 529 68.42 104.55 -31.17
N LEU A 530 69.05 104.53 -29.99
CA LEU A 530 69.22 103.32 -29.17
C LEU A 530 67.89 102.70 -28.70
N ARG A 531 66.83 103.52 -28.50
CA ARG A 531 65.50 103.01 -28.14
C ARG A 531 64.85 102.18 -29.25
N SER A 532 65.05 102.54 -30.52
CA SER A 532 64.45 101.84 -31.66
C SER A 532 64.99 100.42 -31.89
N ASP A 533 66.26 100.17 -31.55
CA ASP A 533 66.87 98.85 -31.74
C ASP A 533 66.58 97.90 -30.56
N LEU A 534 66.43 98.44 -29.35
CA LEU A 534 65.96 97.71 -28.16
C LEU A 534 64.57 97.08 -28.38
N GLU A 535 63.65 97.82 -29.02
CA GLU A 535 62.28 97.34 -29.30
C GLU A 535 62.23 96.21 -30.34
N LYS A 536 63.21 96.12 -31.24
CA LYS A 536 63.36 95.01 -32.20
C LYS A 536 63.90 93.76 -31.49
N GLN A 537 64.97 93.93 -30.70
CA GLN A 537 65.58 92.86 -29.90
C GLN A 537 64.54 92.15 -29.02
N LEU A 538 63.66 92.90 -28.36
CA LEU A 538 62.64 92.37 -27.46
C LEU A 538 61.64 91.44 -28.16
N LYS A 539 61.29 91.71 -29.43
CA LYS A 539 60.41 90.83 -30.23
C LYS A 539 61.09 89.52 -30.64
N THR A 540 62.38 89.55 -30.99
CA THR A 540 63.14 88.32 -31.26
C THR A 540 63.30 87.45 -30.01
N THR A 541 63.52 88.05 -28.83
CA THR A 541 63.59 87.29 -27.57
C THR A 541 62.27 86.57 -27.23
N GLN A 542 61.12 87.18 -27.55
CA GLN A 542 59.81 86.55 -27.36
C GLN A 542 59.58 85.33 -28.27
N GLN A 543 60.16 85.30 -29.48
CA GLN A 543 60.06 84.12 -30.36
C GLN A 543 60.92 82.96 -29.84
N PHE A 544 62.18 83.22 -29.44
CA PHE A 544 63.04 82.19 -28.85
C PHE A 544 62.49 81.63 -27.53
N GLN A 545 61.79 82.44 -26.72
CA GLN A 545 61.11 81.95 -25.52
C GLN A 545 60.07 80.85 -25.85
N ILE A 546 59.29 81.03 -26.92
CA ILE A 546 58.26 80.08 -27.35
C ILE A 546 58.91 78.76 -27.82
N GLU A 547 59.98 78.83 -28.64
CA GLU A 547 60.72 77.63 -29.06
C GLU A 547 61.36 76.89 -27.87
N CYS A 548 61.95 77.62 -26.92
CA CYS A 548 62.46 77.03 -25.68
C CYS A 548 61.39 76.29 -24.88
N ASP A 549 60.17 76.81 -24.78
CA ASP A 549 59.09 76.18 -24.02
C ASP A 549 58.45 74.99 -24.77
N HIS A 550 58.43 75.01 -26.11
CA HIS A 550 58.13 73.83 -26.92
C HIS A 550 59.17 72.72 -26.76
N LEU A 551 60.46 73.05 -26.79
CA LEU A 551 61.55 72.08 -26.59
C LEU A 551 61.51 71.47 -25.18
N LYS A 552 61.30 72.28 -24.13
CA LYS A 552 61.13 71.78 -22.74
C LYS A 552 59.99 70.77 -22.64
N LYS A 553 58.87 70.99 -23.35
CA LYS A 553 57.76 70.04 -23.38
C LYS A 553 58.18 68.72 -24.06
N HIS A 554 58.77 68.80 -25.25
CA HIS A 554 59.22 67.60 -25.97
C HIS A 554 60.25 66.77 -25.19
N CYS A 555 61.19 67.44 -24.50
CA CYS A 555 62.14 66.77 -23.61
C CYS A 555 61.45 66.06 -22.44
N LYS A 556 60.42 66.66 -21.82
CA LYS A 556 59.64 66.00 -20.75
C LYS A 556 58.84 64.80 -21.26
N ASP A 557 58.23 64.91 -22.43
CA ASP A 557 57.45 63.82 -23.03
C ASP A 557 58.36 62.62 -23.36
N LEU A 558 59.58 62.88 -23.86
CA LEU A 558 60.63 61.86 -24.05
C LEU A 558 61.19 61.30 -22.73
N GLU A 559 61.40 62.16 -21.73
CA GLU A 559 61.89 61.76 -20.41
C GLU A 559 60.90 60.79 -19.74
N ILE A 560 59.60 61.13 -19.73
CA ILE A 560 58.51 60.26 -19.23
C ILE A 560 58.50 58.93 -20.00
N HIS A 561 58.60 58.95 -21.33
CA HIS A 561 58.59 57.73 -22.13
C HIS A 561 59.80 56.82 -21.80
N SER A 562 61.01 57.39 -21.69
CA SER A 562 62.21 56.65 -21.30
C SER A 562 62.14 56.09 -19.87
N GLN A 563 61.53 56.82 -18.94
CA GLN A 563 61.29 56.36 -17.57
C GLN A 563 60.28 55.20 -17.56
N THR A 564 59.22 55.25 -18.38
CA THR A 564 58.28 54.11 -18.51
C THR A 564 58.94 52.88 -19.10
N GLU A 565 59.76 53.00 -20.16
CA GLU A 565 60.50 51.86 -20.70
C GLU A 565 61.51 51.27 -19.71
N LEU A 566 62.22 52.11 -18.95
CA LEU A 566 63.16 51.65 -17.94
C LEU A 566 62.43 50.95 -16.79
N LYS A 567 61.26 51.47 -16.38
CA LYS A 567 60.41 50.81 -15.38
C LYS A 567 59.91 49.45 -15.86
N ASP A 568 59.36 49.35 -17.07
CA ASP A 568 58.93 48.06 -17.65
C ASP A 568 60.07 47.03 -17.74
N LYS A 569 61.30 47.48 -18.00
CA LYS A 569 62.50 46.62 -18.02
C LYS A 569 62.92 46.22 -16.59
N ILE A 570 62.84 47.12 -15.62
CA ILE A 570 63.10 46.83 -14.19
C ILE A 570 62.06 45.85 -13.64
N ASP A 571 60.77 46.08 -13.89
CA ASP A 571 59.68 45.25 -13.37
C ASP A 571 59.72 43.84 -14.00
N LYS A 572 60.07 43.72 -15.29
CA LYS A 572 60.36 42.41 -15.93
C LYS A 572 61.58 41.74 -15.32
N LEU A 573 62.70 42.44 -15.12
CA LEU A 573 63.90 41.88 -14.48
C LEU A 573 63.64 41.49 -13.02
N ALA A 574 62.79 42.22 -12.29
CA ALA A 574 62.39 41.91 -10.93
C ALA A 574 61.51 40.65 -10.87
N LEU A 575 60.59 40.46 -11.80
CA LEU A 575 59.83 39.21 -11.96
C LEU A 575 60.76 38.03 -12.29
N ASP A 576 61.66 38.21 -13.26
CA ASP A 576 62.62 37.19 -13.71
C ASP A 576 63.59 36.78 -12.58
N LEU A 577 64.05 37.76 -11.79
CA LEU A 577 64.83 37.52 -10.56
C LEU A 577 63.99 36.83 -9.49
N ASN A 578 62.78 37.29 -9.20
CA ASN A 578 61.94 36.72 -8.16
C ASN A 578 61.55 35.26 -8.48
N GLU A 579 61.33 34.92 -9.75
CA GLU A 579 61.09 33.53 -10.16
C GLU A 579 62.35 32.66 -9.99
N LYS A 580 63.53 33.19 -10.35
CA LYS A 580 64.83 32.50 -10.15
C LYS A 580 65.17 32.33 -8.66
N TRP A 581 64.95 33.36 -7.84
CA TRP A 581 65.10 33.30 -6.39
C TRP A 581 64.08 32.35 -5.75
N THR A 582 62.83 32.32 -6.21
CA THR A 582 61.81 31.37 -5.72
C THR A 582 62.18 29.92 -6.09
N LYS A 583 62.65 29.68 -7.31
CA LYS A 583 63.17 28.36 -7.73
C LYS A 583 64.40 27.95 -6.91
N LYS A 584 65.34 28.88 -6.69
CA LYS A 584 66.54 28.64 -5.87
C LYS A 584 66.20 28.37 -4.40
N LEU A 585 65.32 29.18 -3.78
CA LEU A 585 64.86 28.94 -2.41
C LEU A 585 64.16 27.58 -2.30
N LYS A 586 63.35 27.17 -3.28
CA LYS A 586 62.76 25.82 -3.28
C LYS A 586 63.84 24.74 -3.29
N THR A 587 64.82 24.81 -4.20
CA THR A 587 65.91 23.81 -4.25
C THR A 587 66.81 23.83 -3.02
N ASP A 588 67.09 25.00 -2.44
CA ASP A 588 67.97 25.11 -1.28
C ASP A 588 67.22 24.78 0.03
N CYS A 589 65.91 25.07 0.14
CA CYS A 589 65.07 24.53 1.20
C CYS A 589 64.85 23.02 1.07
N GLU A 590 64.82 22.44 -0.13
CA GLU A 590 64.78 20.99 -0.33
C GLU A 590 66.11 20.32 0.06
N LYS A 591 67.27 20.97 -0.20
CA LYS A 591 68.57 20.53 0.33
C LYS A 591 68.61 20.62 1.84
N ILE A 592 68.30 21.78 2.42
CA ILE A 592 68.30 21.99 3.88
C ILE A 592 67.34 21.01 4.58
N ARG A 593 66.18 20.69 3.99
CA ARG A 593 65.29 19.64 4.52
C ARG A 593 65.95 18.26 4.48
N LYS A 594 66.64 17.89 3.39
CA LYS A 594 67.38 16.63 3.27
C LYS A 594 68.57 16.57 4.22
N GLU A 595 69.31 17.66 4.35
CA GLU A 595 70.45 17.82 5.25
C GLU A 595 70.02 17.75 6.72
N ILE A 596 68.89 18.37 7.10
CA ILE A 596 68.31 18.25 8.44
C ILE A 596 67.76 16.85 8.71
N THR A 597 67.15 16.17 7.74
CA THR A 597 66.76 14.75 7.93
C THR A 597 67.98 13.85 8.05
N GLN A 598 69.03 14.08 7.25
CA GLN A 598 70.28 13.33 7.30
C GLN A 598 70.98 13.55 8.64
N GLN A 599 71.14 14.80 9.09
CA GLN A 599 71.67 15.12 10.42
C GLN A 599 70.85 14.47 11.53
N LYS A 600 69.51 14.52 11.46
CA LYS A 600 68.65 13.90 12.48
C LYS A 600 68.79 12.37 12.52
N ASP A 601 68.91 11.71 11.37
CA ASP A 601 69.09 10.25 11.32
C ASP A 601 70.53 9.85 11.67
N ASP A 602 71.54 10.65 11.32
CA ASP A 602 72.95 10.48 11.70
C ASP A 602 73.16 10.73 13.20
N GLU A 603 72.60 11.80 13.79
CA GLU A 603 72.59 12.07 15.24
C GLU A 603 71.87 10.96 16.01
N LYS A 604 70.77 10.45 15.49
CA LYS A 604 70.04 9.31 16.06
C LYS A 604 70.86 8.03 15.98
N GLN A 605 71.55 7.79 14.86
CA GLN A 605 72.45 6.64 14.69
C GLN A 605 73.64 6.74 15.66
N GLN A 606 74.23 7.94 15.80
CA GLN A 606 75.33 8.22 16.72
C GLN A 606 74.88 8.11 18.19
N ALA A 607 73.68 8.58 18.54
CA ALA A 607 73.11 8.38 19.88
C ALA A 607 72.83 6.89 20.18
N ILE A 608 72.43 6.09 19.18
CA ILE A 608 72.29 4.63 19.32
C ILE A 608 73.68 3.99 19.52
N GLU A 609 74.69 4.37 18.74
CA GLU A 609 76.07 3.92 18.95
C GLU A 609 76.61 4.32 20.32
N ASP A 610 76.34 5.54 20.78
CA ASP A 610 76.86 6.05 22.04
C ASP A 610 76.14 5.42 23.24
N ILE A 611 74.84 5.07 23.12
CA ILE A 611 74.15 4.19 24.08
C ILE A 611 74.72 2.76 24.05
N GLN A 612 75.11 2.23 22.89
CA GLN A 612 75.80 0.93 22.80
C GLN A 612 77.20 0.98 23.43
N LYS A 613 78.00 2.02 23.16
CA LYS A 613 79.30 2.28 23.78
C LYS A 613 79.15 2.49 25.29
N GLN A 614 78.12 3.21 25.74
CA GLN A 614 77.85 3.41 27.16
C GLN A 614 77.52 2.08 27.85
N LYS A 615 76.67 1.22 27.26
CA LYS A 615 76.44 -0.14 27.78
C LYS A 615 77.69 -1.03 27.74
N GLN A 616 78.53 -0.93 26.70
CA GLN A 616 79.82 -1.63 26.65
C GLN A 616 80.78 -1.12 27.74
N ASN A 617 80.80 0.20 27.98
CA ASN A 617 81.62 0.84 29.00
C ASN A 617 81.15 0.45 30.41
N GLU A 618 79.85 0.47 30.69
CA GLU A 618 79.23 -0.02 31.94
C GLU A 618 79.55 -1.49 32.19
N LEU A 619 79.44 -2.34 31.15
CA LEU A 619 79.79 -3.76 31.24
C LEU A 619 81.29 -3.96 31.47
N SER A 620 82.15 -3.14 30.84
CA SER A 620 83.60 -3.12 31.09
C SER A 620 83.98 -2.55 32.46
N LEU A 621 83.16 -1.65 33.02
CA LEU A 621 83.33 -1.08 34.37
C LEU A 621 82.96 -2.10 35.43
N ALA A 622 81.87 -2.84 35.24
CA ALA A 622 81.54 -3.98 36.10
C ALA A 622 82.65 -5.05 36.07
N GLN A 623 83.19 -5.35 34.88
CA GLN A 623 84.36 -6.24 34.74
C GLN A 623 85.63 -5.67 35.39
N ARG A 624 85.89 -4.36 35.28
CA ARG A 624 87.01 -3.71 35.98
C ARG A 624 86.83 -3.72 37.49
N GLN A 625 85.65 -3.47 38.04
CA GLN A 625 85.41 -3.49 39.48
C GLN A 625 85.61 -4.88 40.07
N ILE A 626 85.24 -5.95 39.35
CA ILE A 626 85.61 -7.32 39.71
C ILE A 626 87.14 -7.47 39.75
N HIS A 627 87.84 -7.01 38.73
CA HIS A 627 89.31 -7.14 38.65
C HIS A 627 90.08 -6.23 39.63
N GLU A 628 89.55 -5.07 39.99
CA GLU A 628 90.13 -4.18 40.99
C GLU A 628 90.02 -4.77 42.40
N LEU A 629 88.93 -5.49 42.70
CA LEU A 629 88.81 -6.26 43.95
C LEU A 629 89.80 -7.45 43.99
N GLU A 630 90.05 -8.11 42.85
CA GLU A 630 91.13 -9.11 42.74
C GLU A 630 92.52 -8.49 42.96
N GLN A 631 92.79 -7.29 42.42
CA GLN A 631 94.07 -6.60 42.58
C GLN A 631 94.27 -6.03 43.99
N GLN A 632 93.22 -5.56 44.67
CA GLN A 632 93.33 -5.08 46.06
C GLN A 632 93.74 -6.21 47.02
N LEU A 633 93.26 -7.45 46.80
CA LEU A 633 93.72 -8.64 47.52
C LEU A 633 95.20 -8.98 47.27
N GLN A 634 95.77 -8.62 46.11
CA GLN A 634 97.21 -8.74 45.85
C GLN A 634 98.02 -7.56 46.45
N LEU A 635 97.46 -6.34 46.49
CA LEU A 635 98.19 -5.16 46.94
C LEU A 635 98.49 -5.20 48.44
N VAL A 636 97.50 -5.56 49.27
CA VAL A 636 97.64 -5.71 50.73
C VAL A 636 98.70 -6.76 51.09
N LYS A 637 98.87 -7.78 50.24
CA LYS A 637 99.89 -8.84 50.41
C LYS A 637 101.32 -8.33 50.20
N ASN A 638 101.50 -7.26 49.42
CA ASN A 638 102.83 -6.70 49.09
C ASN A 638 103.22 -5.53 50.00
N GLN A 639 102.27 -4.73 50.49
CA GLN A 639 102.56 -3.52 51.30
C GLN A 639 103.28 -3.82 52.62
N ILE A 640 103.07 -5.00 53.22
CA ILE A 640 103.75 -5.48 54.43
C ILE A 640 105.28 -5.67 54.21
N LEU A 641 105.74 -5.70 52.96
CA LEU A 641 107.10 -6.12 52.59
C LEU A 641 108.09 -4.96 52.38
N ASP A 642 107.62 -3.71 52.17
CA ASP A 642 108.48 -2.57 51.79
C ASP A 642 108.74 -1.53 52.89
N GLU A 643 107.90 -1.42 53.93
CA GLU A 643 108.18 -0.52 55.08
C GLU A 643 109.51 -0.85 55.77
N HIS A 644 109.93 -2.11 55.69
CA HIS A 644 111.15 -2.64 56.29
C HIS A 644 112.48 -2.08 55.72
N LYS A 645 112.44 -1.31 54.61
CA LYS A 645 113.65 -0.84 53.90
C LYS A 645 114.02 0.63 54.15
N LYS A 646 113.07 1.50 54.51
CA LYS A 646 113.25 2.96 54.38
C LYS A 646 114.03 3.63 55.53
N THR A 647 114.44 2.86 56.54
CA THR A 647 114.85 3.36 57.86
C THR A 647 116.37 3.51 58.06
N LYS A 648 117.20 3.53 57.00
CA LYS A 648 118.64 3.20 57.16
C LYS A 648 119.71 4.16 56.62
N GLU A 649 119.55 4.82 55.46
CA GLU A 649 120.75 5.16 54.66
C GLU A 649 121.33 6.59 54.76
N GLU A 650 120.56 7.69 54.73
CA GLU A 650 121.11 9.05 54.53
C GLU A 650 121.68 9.73 55.80
N ASN A 651 122.73 9.09 56.30
CA ASN A 651 123.52 9.41 57.47
C ASN A 651 124.50 10.60 57.28
N LEU A 652 124.49 11.51 58.26
CA LEU A 652 125.68 11.85 59.09
C LEU A 652 126.78 12.81 58.57
N LEU A 653 127.04 12.95 57.26
CA LEU A 653 128.42 13.29 56.81
C LEU A 653 128.74 14.73 56.32
N ALA A 654 128.32 15.79 57.03
CA ALA A 654 128.79 17.18 56.75
C ALA A 654 128.58 18.18 57.92
N LEU A 655 128.78 17.87 59.20
CA LEU A 655 130.04 17.46 59.84
C LEU A 655 131.28 18.16 59.26
N GLN A 656 132.07 18.83 60.12
CA GLN A 656 133.42 19.37 59.83
C GLN A 656 133.45 20.49 58.74
N ASN A 657 133.96 21.71 58.98
CA ASN A 657 135.06 22.04 59.88
C ASN A 657 135.08 23.51 60.33
N ALA A 658 135.45 23.67 61.60
CA ALA A 658 136.62 24.44 62.05
C ALA A 658 137.13 25.55 61.11
N ASN A 659 136.69 26.78 61.39
CA ASN A 659 137.52 27.99 61.27
C ASN A 659 137.18 28.96 62.43
N GLU A 660 136.96 28.42 63.63
CA GLU A 660 136.64 29.19 64.85
C GLU A 660 137.82 30.04 65.37
N ASP A 661 139.04 29.79 64.88
CA ASP A 661 140.28 30.18 65.56
C ASP A 661 140.83 31.59 65.25
N LYS A 662 140.19 32.38 64.38
CA LYS A 662 140.47 33.83 64.24
C LYS A 662 139.61 34.71 65.16
N ARG A 663 138.75 34.09 65.96
CA ARG A 663 138.04 34.72 67.09
C ARG A 663 139.05 35.13 68.18
N ARG A 664 138.63 36.02 69.09
CA ARG A 664 139.34 36.46 70.32
C ARG A 664 140.33 37.64 70.17
N THR A 665 141.36 37.59 69.33
CA THR A 665 142.50 38.55 69.41
C THR A 665 142.24 39.99 68.95
N ILE A 666 141.18 40.26 68.20
CA ILE A 666 140.84 41.64 67.76
C ILE A 666 139.96 42.37 68.80
N ASN A 667 139.15 41.63 69.56
CA ASN A 667 138.11 42.17 70.45
C ASN A 667 138.65 43.13 71.54
N GLU A 668 139.84 42.87 72.09
CA GLU A 668 140.37 43.62 73.25
C GLU A 668 140.72 45.07 72.90
N PHE A 669 141.10 45.36 71.65
CA PHE A 669 141.33 46.73 71.19
C PHE A 669 140.04 47.46 70.78
N GLN A 670 138.96 46.74 70.46
CA GLN A 670 137.69 47.33 70.05
C GLN A 670 136.93 47.97 71.22
N MET A 671 136.89 47.28 72.37
CA MET A 671 136.14 47.73 73.57
C MET A 671 136.45 49.18 73.98
N ARG A 672 137.70 49.64 73.83
CA ARG A 672 138.08 50.99 74.27
C ARG A 672 137.69 52.11 73.31
N ILE A 673 137.35 51.77 72.07
CA ILE A 673 136.77 52.70 71.08
C ILE A 673 135.23 52.74 71.25
N GLU A 674 134.62 51.58 71.48
CA GLU A 674 133.17 51.41 71.68
C GLU A 674 132.61 52.29 72.82
N ASP A 675 133.33 52.44 73.94
CA ASP A 675 132.94 53.30 75.09
C ASP A 675 132.67 54.76 74.71
N LEU A 676 133.43 55.32 73.76
CA LEU A 676 133.27 56.72 73.31
C LEU A 676 132.27 56.82 72.15
N THR A 677 132.28 55.85 71.23
CA THR A 677 131.32 55.81 70.11
C THR A 677 129.87 55.64 70.61
N THR A 678 129.64 54.80 71.62
CA THR A 678 128.29 54.55 72.16
C THR A 678 127.65 55.76 72.83
N GLN A 679 128.41 56.74 73.34
CA GLN A 679 127.83 57.96 73.90
C GLN A 679 127.27 58.89 72.82
N MET A 680 127.97 59.06 71.69
CA MET A 680 127.46 59.82 70.54
C MET A 680 126.24 59.13 69.92
N GLN A 681 126.32 57.82 69.68
CA GLN A 681 125.22 57.03 69.10
C GLN A 681 123.92 57.11 69.92
N ARG A 682 124.01 57.18 71.26
CA ARG A 682 122.82 57.34 72.13
C ARG A 682 122.07 58.66 71.92
N LEU A 683 122.77 59.75 71.61
CA LEU A 683 122.14 61.05 71.35
C LEU A 683 121.54 61.10 69.94
N GLU A 684 122.24 60.56 68.94
CA GLU A 684 121.74 60.46 67.57
C GLU A 684 120.50 59.54 67.49
N ALA A 685 120.55 58.36 68.12
CA ALA A 685 119.42 57.43 68.17
C ALA A 685 118.17 58.06 68.80
N LYS A 686 118.32 58.86 69.86
CA LYS A 686 117.19 59.54 70.51
C LYS A 686 116.53 60.60 69.61
N ASN A 687 117.32 61.37 68.86
CA ASN A 687 116.78 62.33 67.90
C ASN A 687 116.15 61.63 66.69
N GLN A 688 116.73 60.53 66.20
CA GLN A 688 116.14 59.72 65.13
C GLN A 688 114.82 59.07 65.55
N GLN A 689 114.73 58.53 66.77
CA GLN A 689 113.49 57.99 67.34
C GLN A 689 112.37 59.03 67.35
N ASN A 690 112.61 60.22 67.92
CA ASN A 690 111.62 61.29 67.97
C ASN A 690 111.12 61.70 66.57
N SER A 691 112.00 61.70 65.56
CA SER A 691 111.62 62.00 64.17
C SER A 691 110.81 60.87 63.52
N LEU A 692 111.09 59.60 63.86
CA LEU A 692 110.28 58.46 63.42
C LEU A 692 108.88 58.47 64.05
N GLU A 693 108.77 58.77 65.34
CA GLU A 693 107.48 58.79 66.04
C GLU A 693 106.53 59.86 65.47
N GLN A 694 107.03 61.05 65.14
CA GLN A 694 106.24 62.10 64.47
C GLN A 694 105.80 61.68 63.05
N LYS A 695 106.68 61.05 62.26
CA LYS A 695 106.31 60.52 60.93
C LYS A 695 105.26 59.44 61.03
N LEU A 696 105.38 58.52 61.99
CA LEU A 696 104.44 57.44 62.24
C LEU A 696 103.07 57.95 62.75
N GLN A 697 103.01 59.09 63.44
CA GLN A 697 101.76 59.76 63.80
C GLN A 697 101.06 60.34 62.56
N LEU A 698 101.77 61.13 61.74
CA LEU A 698 101.25 61.65 60.48
C LEU A 698 100.79 60.54 59.53
N GLU A 699 101.56 59.46 59.39
CA GLU A 699 101.20 58.31 58.57
C GLU A 699 99.92 57.62 59.05
N LYS A 700 99.72 57.49 60.37
CA LYS A 700 98.46 56.99 60.95
C LYS A 700 97.28 57.92 60.68
N GLU A 701 97.47 59.24 60.74
CA GLU A 701 96.42 60.22 60.42
C GLU A 701 96.02 60.15 58.94
N TYR A 702 96.99 60.06 58.02
CA TYR A 702 96.72 59.83 56.60
C TYR A 702 96.01 58.49 56.34
N ILE A 703 96.44 57.40 56.99
CA ILE A 703 95.79 56.09 56.88
C ILE A 703 94.34 56.16 57.39
N ASN A 704 94.07 56.87 58.50
CA ASN A 704 92.74 57.05 59.03
C ASN A 704 91.83 57.85 58.08
N GLN A 705 92.31 58.98 57.52
CA GLN A 705 91.56 59.75 56.52
C GLN A 705 91.26 58.94 55.26
N ILE A 706 92.24 58.16 54.77
CA ILE A 706 92.06 57.24 53.63
C ILE A 706 91.02 56.16 53.96
N ASN A 707 91.01 55.63 55.18
CA ASN A 707 90.05 54.62 55.61
C ASN A 707 88.64 55.19 55.81
N GLU A 708 88.48 56.41 56.33
CA GLU A 708 87.20 57.11 56.36
C GLU A 708 86.65 57.36 54.95
N LEU A 709 87.47 57.87 54.03
CA LEU A 709 87.07 58.10 52.64
C LEU A 709 86.67 56.79 51.94
N LYS A 710 87.41 55.69 52.16
CA LYS A 710 87.02 54.36 51.71
C LYS A 710 85.71 53.89 52.33
N SER A 711 85.49 54.14 53.62
CA SER A 711 84.25 53.76 54.31
C SER A 711 83.05 54.50 53.72
N ARG A 712 83.14 55.84 53.55
CA ARG A 712 82.08 56.65 52.92
C ARG A 712 81.81 56.19 51.50
N HIS A 713 82.85 55.95 50.68
CA HIS A 713 82.67 55.45 49.32
C HIS A 713 82.03 54.05 49.27
N MET A 714 82.32 53.18 50.23
CA MET A 714 81.64 51.88 50.37
C MET A 714 80.18 52.02 50.84
N GLU A 715 79.88 53.01 51.69
CA GLU A 715 78.53 53.40 52.09
C GLU A 715 77.73 53.92 50.89
N ASP A 716 78.31 54.82 50.09
CA ASP A 716 77.72 55.40 48.89
C ASP A 716 77.44 54.33 47.83
N ILE A 717 78.40 53.42 47.59
CA ILE A 717 78.24 52.28 46.68
C ILE A 717 77.12 51.35 47.18
N ARG A 718 77.02 51.10 48.50
CA ARG A 718 75.92 50.31 49.08
C ARG A 718 74.58 51.02 48.94
N GLY A 719 74.53 52.34 49.18
CA GLY A 719 73.33 53.15 48.99
C GLY A 719 72.84 53.12 47.54
N GLN A 720 73.76 53.26 46.58
CA GLN A 720 73.45 53.12 45.15
C GLN A 720 73.02 51.69 44.79
N GLN A 721 73.69 50.65 45.29
CA GLN A 721 73.30 49.25 45.06
C GLN A 721 71.91 48.95 45.64
N LEU A 722 71.58 49.45 46.82
CA LEU A 722 70.26 49.33 47.43
C LEU A 722 69.19 50.10 46.62
N ALA A 723 69.50 51.31 46.15
CA ALA A 723 68.60 52.08 45.28
C ALA A 723 68.36 51.41 43.92
N TYR A 724 69.39 50.82 43.29
CA TYR A 724 69.22 50.05 42.06
C TYR A 724 68.48 48.74 42.30
N ASN A 725 68.75 48.01 43.39
CA ASN A 725 68.05 46.78 43.72
C ASN A 725 66.56 47.05 43.99
N THR A 726 66.23 48.03 44.84
CA THR A 726 64.83 48.40 45.10
C THR A 726 64.12 48.93 43.85
N HIS A 727 64.82 49.64 42.96
CA HIS A 727 64.23 50.06 41.68
C HIS A 727 63.95 48.85 40.76
N LEU A 728 64.89 47.90 40.65
CA LEU A 728 64.68 46.65 39.91
C LEU A 728 63.57 45.79 40.52
N GLU A 729 63.43 45.76 41.85
CA GLU A 729 62.33 45.10 42.55
C GLU A 729 60.98 45.80 42.27
N THR A 730 60.92 47.14 42.21
CA THR A 730 59.69 47.83 41.79
C THR A 730 59.32 47.54 40.34
N ILE A 731 60.29 47.56 39.41
CA ILE A 731 60.06 47.24 38.00
C ILE A 731 59.61 45.78 37.84
N ARG A 732 60.20 44.84 38.58
CA ARG A 732 59.77 43.43 38.60
C ARG A 732 58.35 43.29 39.14
N ALA A 733 58.04 43.90 40.29
CA ALA A 733 56.71 43.85 40.87
C ALA A 733 55.63 44.47 39.96
N ASP A 734 55.95 45.56 39.26
CA ASP A 734 55.01 46.18 38.30
C ASP A 734 54.87 45.37 37.00
N HIS A 735 55.93 44.70 36.54
CA HIS A 735 55.86 43.75 35.43
C HIS A 735 55.07 42.48 35.79
N GLU A 736 55.28 41.92 36.99
CA GLU A 736 54.53 40.79 37.54
C GLU A 736 53.04 41.14 37.73
N ARG A 737 52.72 42.36 38.18
CA ARG A 737 51.35 42.89 38.20
C ARG A 737 50.76 43.00 36.80
N ALA A 738 51.49 43.58 35.84
CA ALA A 738 51.00 43.73 34.47
C ALA A 738 50.73 42.37 33.79
N LEU A 739 51.63 41.40 33.99
CA LEU A 739 51.47 40.03 33.54
C LEU A 739 50.28 39.34 34.22
N SER A 740 50.12 39.51 35.53
CA SER A 740 48.98 38.96 36.29
C SER A 740 47.64 39.53 35.81
N LEU A 741 47.57 40.83 35.55
CA LEU A 741 46.37 41.51 35.04
C LEU A 741 46.02 41.08 33.61
N GLU A 742 47.01 40.86 32.74
CA GLU A 742 46.75 40.35 31.39
C GLU A 742 46.32 38.87 31.41
N ILE A 743 46.90 38.05 32.30
CA ILE A 743 46.44 36.67 32.55
C ILE A 743 45.01 36.66 33.11
N GLU A 744 44.69 37.52 34.07
CA GLU A 744 43.34 37.65 34.63
C GLU A 744 42.32 38.08 33.56
N LYS A 745 42.66 39.08 32.74
CA LYS A 745 41.88 39.54 31.59
C LYS A 745 41.66 38.44 30.56
N GLN A 746 42.69 37.65 30.23
CA GLN A 746 42.56 36.50 29.32
C GLN A 746 41.71 35.38 29.93
N ASN A 747 41.83 35.11 31.23
CA ASN A 747 40.98 34.15 31.94
C ASN A 747 39.51 34.59 31.95
N VAL A 748 39.23 35.88 32.19
CA VAL A 748 37.87 36.45 32.13
C VAL A 748 37.30 36.34 30.71
N GLN A 749 38.09 36.64 29.68
CA GLN A 749 37.66 36.47 28.29
C GLN A 749 37.40 35.00 27.94
N GLN A 750 38.25 34.06 28.38
CA GLN A 750 38.05 32.63 28.18
C GLN A 750 36.81 32.12 28.93
N GLN A 751 36.57 32.56 30.17
CA GLN A 751 35.35 32.23 30.92
C GLN A 751 34.10 32.78 30.24
N SER A 752 34.14 34.03 29.75
CA SER A 752 33.04 34.64 28.99
C SER A 752 32.75 33.85 27.70
N ASN A 753 33.77 33.53 26.92
CA ASN A 753 33.65 32.72 25.70
C ASN A 753 33.11 31.31 25.99
N LEU A 754 33.55 30.67 27.08
CA LEU A 754 33.06 29.35 27.50
C LEU A 754 31.62 29.40 28.01
N GLU A 755 31.21 30.45 28.70
CA GLU A 755 29.83 30.62 29.16
C GLU A 755 28.89 30.95 27.99
N GLN A 756 29.36 31.74 27.01
CA GLN A 756 28.63 31.97 25.76
C GLN A 756 28.49 30.66 24.96
N LEU A 757 29.57 29.92 24.74
CA LEU A 757 29.52 28.63 24.04
C LEU A 757 28.62 27.61 24.76
N ARG A 758 28.57 27.62 26.10
CA ARG A 758 27.61 26.81 26.88
C ARG A 758 26.16 27.26 26.67
N LYS A 759 25.88 28.57 26.60
CA LYS A 759 24.55 29.11 26.32
C LYS A 759 24.10 28.79 24.90
N ASP A 760 24.99 28.92 23.92
CA ASP A 760 24.72 28.58 22.52
C ASP A 760 24.50 27.06 22.35
N LEU A 761 25.32 26.21 22.97
CA LEU A 761 25.13 24.75 22.96
C LEU A 761 23.83 24.31 23.66
N ALA A 762 23.49 24.93 24.80
CA ALA A 762 22.22 24.69 25.48
C ALA A 762 21.03 25.14 24.61
N ARG A 763 21.18 26.25 23.87
CA ARG A 763 20.16 26.75 22.93
C ARG A 763 20.01 25.85 21.70
N THR A 764 21.11 25.33 21.12
CA THR A 764 21.01 24.37 20.01
C THR A 764 20.33 23.08 20.47
N HIS A 765 20.70 22.53 21.62
CA HIS A 765 20.03 21.33 22.15
C HIS A 765 18.56 21.57 22.52
N SER A 766 18.20 22.74 23.06
CA SER A 766 16.79 23.10 23.27
C SER A 766 16.01 23.17 21.95
N ASN A 767 16.59 23.79 20.92
CA ASN A 767 15.98 23.86 19.59
C ASN A 767 15.84 22.47 18.94
N GLU A 768 16.86 21.62 19.07
CA GLU A 768 16.85 20.23 18.57
C GLU A 768 15.78 19.38 19.26
N ILE A 769 15.66 19.50 20.60
CA ILE A 769 14.63 18.82 21.39
C ILE A 769 13.24 19.31 20.97
N GLU A 770 13.02 20.63 20.92
CA GLU A 770 11.74 21.19 20.46
C GLU A 770 11.40 20.79 19.02
N GLU A 771 12.38 20.71 18.11
CA GLU A 771 12.14 20.26 16.74
C GLU A 771 11.76 18.78 16.69
N LYS A 772 12.40 17.92 17.50
CA LYS A 772 11.99 16.51 17.65
C LYS A 772 10.61 16.38 18.27
N GLU A 773 10.30 17.13 19.32
CA GLU A 773 8.96 17.14 19.93
C GLU A 773 7.89 17.63 18.93
N ARG A 774 8.18 18.71 18.18
CA ARG A 774 7.30 19.21 17.11
C ARG A 774 7.14 18.21 15.95
N ALA A 775 8.19 17.44 15.61
CA ALA A 775 8.10 16.37 14.62
C ALA A 775 7.27 15.19 15.12
N HIS A 776 7.54 14.69 16.33
CA HIS A 776 6.78 13.60 16.96
C HIS A 776 5.31 13.99 17.18
N ALA A 777 5.01 15.25 17.53
CA ALA A 777 3.64 15.74 17.63
C ALA A 777 2.91 15.75 16.26
N LYS A 778 3.60 16.11 15.17
CA LYS A 778 3.07 16.00 13.80
C LYS A 778 2.84 14.55 13.38
N GLU A 779 3.74 13.64 13.71
CA GLU A 779 3.59 12.21 13.43
C GLU A 779 2.43 11.59 14.24
N VAL A 780 2.34 11.87 15.55
CA VAL A 780 1.24 11.39 16.40
C VAL A 780 -0.12 11.94 15.95
N THR A 781 -0.20 13.21 15.53
CA THR A 781 -1.45 13.77 14.99
C THR A 781 -1.79 13.22 13.62
N ALA A 782 -0.81 12.96 12.75
CA ALA A 782 -1.03 12.29 11.46
C ALA A 782 -1.49 10.84 11.63
N ILE A 783 -0.90 10.08 12.56
CA ILE A 783 -1.28 8.70 12.88
C ILE A 783 -2.70 8.65 13.48
N ARG A 784 -3.04 9.59 14.40
CA ARG A 784 -4.41 9.73 14.91
C ARG A 784 -5.41 10.01 13.79
N LEU A 785 -5.12 10.98 12.91
CA LEU A 785 -6.00 11.31 11.79
C LEU A 785 -6.17 10.14 10.79
N GLN A 786 -5.12 9.33 10.58
CA GLN A 786 -5.21 8.10 9.78
C GLN A 786 -6.05 7.02 10.48
N LEU A 787 -5.92 6.86 11.80
CA LEU A 787 -6.75 5.95 12.61
C LEU A 787 -8.22 6.38 12.61
N ASP A 788 -8.51 7.65 12.87
CA ASP A 788 -9.87 8.21 12.86
C ASP A 788 -10.52 8.04 11.48
N ARG A 789 -9.76 8.28 10.40
CA ARG A 789 -10.22 8.03 9.02
C ARG A 789 -10.46 6.54 8.75
N ALA A 790 -9.62 5.65 9.25
CA ALA A 790 -9.83 4.21 9.13
C ALA A 790 -11.09 3.76 9.90
N LEU A 791 -11.29 4.27 11.11
CA LEU A 791 -12.45 3.98 11.95
C LEU A 791 -13.77 4.52 11.37
N GLU A 792 -13.77 5.68 10.70
CA GLU A 792 -14.98 6.12 10.00
C GLU A 792 -15.22 5.35 8.70
N ILE A 793 -14.17 4.89 8.00
CA ILE A 793 -14.31 3.97 6.86
C ILE A 793 -14.87 2.61 7.31
N THR A 794 -14.50 2.07 8.47
CA THR A 794 -15.13 0.84 8.99
C THR A 794 -16.58 1.09 9.39
N LYS A 795 -16.89 2.17 10.12
CA LYS A 795 -18.28 2.54 10.46
C LYS A 795 -19.18 2.76 9.24
N ILE A 796 -18.66 3.32 8.16
CA ILE A 796 -19.41 3.47 6.90
C ILE A 796 -19.71 2.09 6.31
N LYS A 797 -18.71 1.19 6.25
CA LYS A 797 -18.91 -0.19 5.75
C LYS A 797 -19.81 -1.05 6.64
N GLU A 798 -19.77 -0.84 7.95
CA GLU A 798 -20.67 -1.47 8.92
C GLU A 798 -22.11 -1.01 8.64
N ARG A 799 -22.36 0.31 8.55
CA ARG A 799 -23.68 0.85 8.15
C ARG A 799 -24.14 0.38 6.77
N GLU A 800 -23.24 0.29 5.78
CA GLU A 800 -23.55 -0.25 4.44
C GLU A 800 -23.94 -1.73 4.50
N ALA A 801 -23.30 -2.53 5.37
CA ALA A 801 -23.64 -3.92 5.60
C ALA A 801 -24.97 -4.06 6.36
N ASP A 802 -25.21 -3.26 7.40
CA ASP A 802 -26.44 -3.23 8.18
C ASP A 802 -27.64 -2.85 7.30
N LEU A 803 -27.54 -1.75 6.54
CA LEU A 803 -28.56 -1.36 5.54
C LEU A 803 -28.79 -2.46 4.52
N ARG A 804 -27.74 -3.19 4.11
CA ARG A 804 -27.90 -4.32 3.17
C ARG A 804 -28.57 -5.54 3.80
N ILE A 805 -28.41 -5.74 5.10
CA ILE A 805 -29.13 -6.76 5.87
C ILE A 805 -30.60 -6.35 6.04
N GLU A 806 -30.89 -5.07 6.32
CA GLU A 806 -32.25 -4.53 6.38
C GLU A 806 -32.98 -4.65 5.03
N ASP A 807 -32.34 -4.25 3.92
CA ASP A 807 -32.80 -4.48 2.54
C ASP A 807 -33.23 -5.95 2.33
N LEU A 808 -32.31 -6.89 2.58
CA LEU A 808 -32.53 -8.31 2.32
C LEU A 808 -33.56 -8.92 3.26
N THR A 809 -33.65 -8.43 4.50
CA THR A 809 -34.68 -8.84 5.47
C THR A 809 -36.06 -8.32 5.07
N SER A 810 -36.15 -7.08 4.58
CA SER A 810 -37.37 -6.50 4.01
C SER A 810 -37.81 -7.29 2.77
N ASP A 811 -36.87 -7.58 1.85
CA ASP A 811 -37.14 -8.36 0.64
C ASP A 811 -37.64 -9.77 1.01
N LEU A 812 -36.99 -10.45 1.96
CA LEU A 812 -37.42 -11.75 2.51
C LEU A 812 -38.83 -11.67 3.11
N ASN A 813 -39.11 -10.66 3.94
CA ASN A 813 -40.42 -10.45 4.56
C ASN A 813 -41.53 -10.20 3.51
N THR A 814 -41.25 -9.47 2.42
CA THR A 814 -42.23 -9.33 1.33
C THR A 814 -42.46 -10.63 0.56
N LYS A 815 -41.44 -11.49 0.41
CA LYS A 815 -41.64 -12.83 -0.19
C LYS A 815 -42.43 -13.73 0.75
N GLN A 816 -42.13 -13.71 2.05
CA GLN A 816 -42.84 -14.49 3.07
C GLN A 816 -44.31 -14.08 3.14
N ALA A 817 -44.62 -12.79 3.27
CA ALA A 817 -46.00 -12.29 3.25
C ALA A 817 -46.74 -12.68 1.95
N ARG A 818 -46.05 -12.78 0.81
CA ARG A 818 -46.66 -13.28 -0.44
C ARG A 818 -46.91 -14.79 -0.41
N VAL A 819 -46.05 -15.57 0.23
CA VAL A 819 -46.28 -17.00 0.50
C VAL A 819 -47.46 -17.17 1.47
N ASP A 820 -47.51 -16.42 2.55
CA ASP A 820 -48.58 -16.46 3.55
C ASP A 820 -49.94 -16.04 2.97
N ASN A 821 -49.95 -15.10 2.02
CA ASN A 821 -51.13 -14.80 1.20
C ASN A 821 -51.54 -16.01 0.36
N CYS A 822 -50.63 -16.60 -0.43
CA CYS A 822 -50.95 -17.79 -1.23
C CYS A 822 -51.39 -19.00 -0.37
N LEU A 823 -50.89 -19.14 0.86
CA LEU A 823 -51.33 -20.17 1.81
C LEU A 823 -52.74 -19.89 2.34
N ARG A 824 -53.09 -18.62 2.59
CA ARG A 824 -54.48 -18.23 2.93
C ARG A 824 -55.43 -18.42 1.75
N ASP A 825 -55.04 -18.01 0.55
CA ASP A 825 -55.81 -18.20 -0.68
C ASP A 825 -56.06 -19.70 -0.93
N LEU A 826 -55.03 -20.55 -0.75
CA LEU A 826 -55.16 -22.00 -0.82
C LEU A 826 -56.13 -22.55 0.23
N HIS A 827 -56.01 -22.12 1.49
CA HIS A 827 -56.89 -22.62 2.55
C HIS A 827 -58.34 -22.12 2.40
N GLU A 828 -58.57 -20.92 1.88
CA GLU A 828 -59.90 -20.45 1.53
C GLU A 828 -60.49 -21.29 0.38
N LEU A 829 -59.67 -21.65 -0.62
CA LEU A 829 -60.08 -22.57 -1.70
C LEU A 829 -60.36 -23.99 -1.19
N GLU A 830 -59.57 -24.51 -0.25
CA GLU A 830 -59.82 -25.79 0.43
C GLU A 830 -61.15 -25.77 1.18
N ASN A 831 -61.44 -24.69 1.92
CA ASN A 831 -62.70 -24.53 2.63
C ASN A 831 -63.89 -24.43 1.65
N GLN A 832 -63.77 -23.67 0.55
CA GLN A 832 -64.79 -23.64 -0.51
C GLN A 832 -65.01 -25.02 -1.15
N VAL A 833 -63.95 -25.80 -1.37
CA VAL A 833 -64.06 -27.20 -1.84
C VAL A 833 -64.72 -28.10 -0.79
N GLN A 834 -64.41 -27.93 0.50
CA GLN A 834 -65.01 -28.67 1.61
C GLN A 834 -66.51 -28.35 1.74
N GLU A 835 -66.90 -27.08 1.59
CA GLU A 835 -68.30 -26.64 1.55
C GLU A 835 -69.03 -27.22 0.34
N LEU A 836 -68.47 -27.13 -0.87
CA LEU A 836 -69.07 -27.74 -2.07
C LEU A 836 -69.20 -29.26 -1.97
N GLN A 837 -68.26 -29.95 -1.33
CA GLN A 837 -68.37 -31.38 -1.01
C GLN A 837 -69.49 -31.67 0.00
N ASN A 838 -69.64 -30.83 1.03
CA ASN A 838 -70.75 -30.93 1.98
C ASN A 838 -72.10 -30.68 1.31
N ASP A 839 -72.20 -29.68 0.44
CA ASP A 839 -73.41 -29.34 -0.31
C ASP A 839 -73.80 -30.46 -1.29
N LEU A 840 -72.82 -31.05 -1.99
CA LEU A 840 -73.02 -32.26 -2.81
C LEU A 840 -73.42 -33.48 -1.96
N SER A 841 -72.89 -33.62 -0.74
CA SER A 841 -73.29 -34.67 0.20
C SER A 841 -74.74 -34.49 0.68
N ILE A 842 -75.16 -33.26 0.97
CA ILE A 842 -76.53 -32.91 1.38
C ILE A 842 -77.49 -33.14 0.21
N ARG A 843 -77.21 -32.59 -0.97
CA ARG A 843 -78.03 -32.80 -2.19
C ARG A 843 -78.09 -34.27 -2.60
N SER A 844 -77.01 -35.04 -2.42
CA SER A 844 -77.02 -36.49 -2.65
C SER A 844 -77.92 -37.22 -1.65
N LYS A 845 -77.87 -36.87 -0.36
CA LYS A 845 -78.78 -37.43 0.66
C LYS A 845 -80.24 -37.06 0.37
N GLU A 846 -80.51 -35.83 -0.06
CA GLU A 846 -81.84 -35.35 -0.42
C GLU A 846 -82.38 -36.01 -1.69
N MET A 847 -81.58 -36.10 -2.76
CA MET A 847 -81.95 -36.85 -3.97
C MET A 847 -82.21 -38.33 -3.67
N ASN A 848 -81.47 -38.94 -2.73
CA ASN A 848 -81.75 -40.30 -2.27
C ASN A 848 -83.02 -40.39 -1.40
N ARG A 849 -83.37 -39.37 -0.59
CA ARG A 849 -84.67 -39.30 0.10
C ARG A 849 -85.81 -39.24 -0.91
N ILE A 850 -85.78 -38.29 -1.83
CA ILE A 850 -86.78 -38.11 -2.90
C ILE A 850 -86.91 -39.40 -3.73
N ARG A 851 -85.79 -40.05 -4.07
CA ARG A 851 -85.80 -41.36 -4.76
C ARG A 851 -86.45 -42.47 -3.95
N ASN A 852 -86.19 -42.55 -2.64
CA ASN A 852 -86.80 -43.56 -1.76
C ASN A 852 -88.29 -43.29 -1.54
N GLU A 853 -88.69 -42.02 -1.42
CA GLU A 853 -90.09 -41.59 -1.26
C GLU A 853 -90.88 -41.85 -2.54
N THR A 854 -90.42 -41.38 -3.69
CA THR A 854 -91.05 -41.68 -5.00
C THR A 854 -91.07 -43.18 -5.31
N GLN A 855 -90.05 -43.95 -4.93
CA GLN A 855 -90.08 -45.41 -5.07
C GLN A 855 -91.09 -46.08 -4.11
N LYS A 856 -91.32 -45.52 -2.92
CA LYS A 856 -92.35 -45.96 -1.98
C LYS A 856 -93.75 -45.64 -2.50
N GLU A 857 -93.97 -44.44 -3.04
CA GLU A 857 -95.22 -44.05 -3.69
C GLU A 857 -95.53 -44.90 -4.92
N MET A 858 -94.54 -45.15 -5.78
CA MET A 858 -94.65 -46.07 -6.92
C MET A 858 -95.09 -47.46 -6.47
N LYS A 859 -94.43 -48.05 -5.46
CA LYS A 859 -94.83 -49.35 -4.88
C LYS A 859 -96.26 -49.33 -4.34
N GLN A 860 -96.65 -48.31 -3.58
CA GLN A 860 -98.02 -48.19 -3.07
C GLN A 860 -99.06 -48.01 -4.19
N ARG A 861 -98.69 -47.37 -5.31
CA ARG A 861 -99.56 -47.21 -6.49
C ARG A 861 -99.68 -48.51 -7.27
N GLU A 862 -98.58 -49.24 -7.46
CA GLU A 862 -98.58 -50.59 -8.03
C GLU A 862 -99.39 -51.56 -7.19
N GLU A 863 -99.25 -51.54 -5.85
CA GLU A 863 -99.97 -52.42 -4.93
C GLU A 863 -101.49 -52.14 -4.91
N LYS A 864 -101.89 -50.85 -4.94
CA LYS A 864 -103.29 -50.46 -5.13
C LYS A 864 -103.84 -50.92 -6.49
N LEU A 865 -103.09 -50.78 -7.57
CA LEU A 865 -103.49 -51.22 -8.91
C LEU A 865 -103.58 -52.75 -9.01
N ARG A 866 -102.66 -53.49 -8.38
CA ARG A 866 -102.72 -54.96 -8.25
C ARG A 866 -103.97 -55.38 -7.48
N SER A 867 -104.20 -54.81 -6.30
CA SER A 867 -105.38 -55.10 -5.48
C SER A 867 -106.70 -54.85 -6.24
N GLN A 868 -106.82 -53.72 -6.95
CA GLN A 868 -107.98 -53.42 -7.81
C GLN A 868 -108.12 -54.38 -8.99
N ASN A 869 -107.01 -54.86 -9.56
CA ASN A 869 -107.02 -55.84 -10.64
C ASN A 869 -107.43 -57.23 -10.13
N ASP A 870 -106.91 -57.65 -8.97
CA ASP A 870 -107.23 -58.92 -8.32
C ASP A 870 -108.67 -58.93 -7.79
N GLU A 871 -109.22 -57.78 -7.39
CA GLU A 871 -110.65 -57.58 -7.11
C GLU A 871 -111.51 -57.73 -8.37
N LYS A 872 -111.18 -57.02 -9.46
CA LYS A 872 -111.88 -57.17 -10.75
C LYS A 872 -111.82 -58.59 -11.32
N ILE A 873 -110.68 -59.28 -11.17
CA ILE A 873 -110.53 -60.69 -11.58
C ILE A 873 -111.42 -61.59 -10.72
N ARG A 874 -111.46 -61.39 -9.39
CA ARG A 874 -112.36 -62.16 -8.51
C ARG A 874 -113.83 -61.91 -8.84
N ASP A 875 -114.22 -60.69 -9.21
CA ASP A 875 -115.59 -60.39 -9.59
C ASP A 875 -115.94 -60.95 -10.98
N LEU A 876 -115.03 -60.90 -11.95
CA LEU A 876 -115.18 -61.59 -13.25
C LEU A 876 -115.30 -63.11 -13.10
N ILE A 877 -114.57 -63.72 -12.15
CA ILE A 877 -114.71 -65.14 -11.82
C ILE A 877 -116.09 -65.41 -11.21
N LYS A 878 -116.58 -64.58 -10.27
CA LYS A 878 -117.94 -64.71 -9.71
C LYS A 878 -119.04 -64.55 -10.76
N THR A 879 -118.94 -63.59 -11.67
CA THR A 879 -119.94 -63.42 -12.73
C THR A 879 -119.93 -64.63 -13.66
N HIS A 880 -118.75 -65.10 -14.07
CA HIS A 880 -118.63 -66.29 -14.92
C HIS A 880 -119.15 -67.56 -14.23
N GLU A 881 -118.85 -67.77 -12.95
CA GLU A 881 -119.42 -68.86 -12.16
C GLU A 881 -120.96 -68.78 -12.09
N ASN A 882 -121.52 -67.58 -11.96
CA ASN A 882 -122.98 -67.39 -11.87
C ASN A 882 -123.65 -67.57 -13.24
N GLU A 883 -123.04 -67.08 -14.32
CA GLU A 883 -123.44 -67.36 -15.70
C GLU A 883 -123.41 -68.87 -16.00
N GLN A 884 -122.36 -69.57 -15.57
CA GLN A 884 -122.23 -71.02 -15.73
C GLN A 884 -123.30 -71.79 -14.93
N LYS A 885 -123.60 -71.37 -13.69
CA LYS A 885 -124.68 -71.93 -12.87
C LYS A 885 -126.05 -71.69 -13.51
N GLN A 886 -126.32 -70.47 -14.01
CA GLN A 886 -127.56 -70.14 -14.71
C GLN A 886 -127.71 -70.98 -15.99
N LEU A 887 -126.66 -71.09 -16.81
CA LEU A 887 -126.69 -71.90 -18.04
C LEU A 887 -126.91 -73.39 -17.74
N LEU A 888 -126.35 -73.92 -16.65
CA LEU A 888 -126.64 -75.28 -16.17
C LEU A 888 -128.10 -75.45 -15.71
N GLU A 889 -128.66 -74.45 -15.04
CA GLU A 889 -130.07 -74.47 -14.60
C GLU A 889 -131.04 -74.37 -15.78
N GLU A 890 -130.75 -73.50 -16.76
CA GLU A 890 -131.47 -73.40 -18.03
C GLU A 890 -131.38 -74.68 -18.85
N PHE A 891 -130.19 -75.31 -18.92
CA PHE A 891 -130.01 -76.62 -19.56
C PHE A 891 -130.82 -77.72 -18.86
N SER A 892 -130.86 -77.75 -17.53
CA SER A 892 -131.70 -78.70 -16.79
C SER A 892 -133.19 -78.48 -17.06
N LYS A 893 -133.67 -77.23 -17.04
CA LYS A 893 -135.07 -76.88 -17.37
C LYS A 893 -135.43 -77.29 -18.79
N ALA A 894 -134.54 -77.06 -19.76
CA ALA A 894 -134.73 -77.49 -21.15
C ALA A 894 -134.77 -79.03 -21.28
N HIS A 895 -133.88 -79.73 -20.57
CA HIS A 895 -133.84 -81.19 -20.54
C HIS A 895 -135.12 -81.79 -19.92
N ASP A 896 -135.61 -81.25 -18.81
CA ASP A 896 -136.82 -81.74 -18.13
C ASP A 896 -138.10 -81.41 -18.91
N LEU A 897 -138.16 -80.27 -19.61
CA LEU A 897 -139.21 -79.97 -20.59
C LEU A 897 -139.20 -81.00 -21.75
N LEU A 898 -138.02 -81.31 -22.28
CA LEU A 898 -137.85 -82.26 -23.39
C LEU A 898 -138.22 -83.70 -22.95
N LYS A 899 -137.86 -84.09 -21.73
CA LYS A 899 -138.28 -85.34 -21.08
C LYS A 899 -139.79 -85.42 -20.89
N THR A 900 -140.41 -84.35 -20.40
CA THR A 900 -141.88 -84.24 -20.29
C THR A 900 -142.55 -84.43 -21.65
N ARG A 901 -142.04 -83.78 -22.70
CA ARG A 901 -142.57 -83.90 -24.06
C ARG A 901 -142.39 -85.31 -24.66
N VAL A 902 -141.32 -86.01 -24.32
CA VAL A 902 -141.15 -87.44 -24.67
C VAL A 902 -142.22 -88.30 -23.99
N SER A 903 -142.52 -88.07 -22.71
CA SER A 903 -143.58 -88.80 -22.00
C SER A 903 -144.99 -88.51 -22.54
N GLU A 904 -145.30 -87.26 -22.92
CA GLU A 904 -146.55 -86.92 -23.62
C GLU A 904 -146.67 -87.68 -24.96
N LEU A 905 -145.60 -87.71 -25.76
CA LEU A 905 -145.59 -88.43 -27.04
C LEU A 905 -145.76 -89.94 -26.83
N GLN A 906 -145.16 -90.52 -25.79
CA GLN A 906 -145.35 -91.93 -25.41
C GLN A 906 -146.80 -92.21 -24.99
N MET A 907 -147.45 -91.33 -24.20
CA MET A 907 -148.87 -91.45 -23.89
C MET A 907 -149.76 -91.42 -25.14
N ASN A 908 -149.53 -90.45 -26.04
CA ASN A 908 -150.31 -90.31 -27.26
C ASN A 908 -150.17 -91.53 -28.20
N CYS A 909 -148.96 -92.12 -28.31
CA CYS A 909 -148.75 -93.36 -29.04
C CYS A 909 -149.49 -94.55 -28.40
N ASN A 910 -149.44 -94.69 -27.07
CA ASN A 910 -150.16 -95.74 -26.35
C ASN A 910 -151.69 -95.63 -26.52
N GLU A 911 -152.22 -94.41 -26.48
CA GLU A 911 -153.66 -94.19 -26.69
C GLU A 911 -154.09 -94.47 -28.13
N ALA A 912 -153.24 -94.14 -29.12
CA ALA A 912 -153.46 -94.50 -30.52
C ALA A 912 -153.44 -96.03 -30.73
N GLU A 913 -152.56 -96.76 -30.05
CA GLU A 913 -152.57 -98.23 -30.05
C GLU A 913 -153.84 -98.81 -29.43
N GLU A 914 -154.30 -98.29 -28.28
CA GLU A 914 -155.56 -98.73 -27.67
C GLU A 914 -156.76 -98.50 -28.59
N ARG A 915 -156.85 -97.32 -29.23
CA ARG A 915 -157.89 -96.99 -30.21
C ARG A 915 -157.85 -97.92 -31.42
N TYR A 916 -156.67 -98.35 -31.88
CA TYR A 916 -156.54 -99.33 -32.96
C TYR A 916 -156.99 -100.74 -32.53
N ARG A 917 -156.64 -101.18 -31.32
CA ARG A 917 -156.98 -102.52 -30.78
C ARG A 917 -158.47 -102.71 -30.48
N LYS A 918 -159.23 -101.63 -30.27
CA LYS A 918 -160.66 -101.65 -29.87
C LYS A 918 -161.64 -101.36 -31.03
N ARG A 919 -161.20 -101.51 -32.29
CA ARG A 919 -162.01 -101.20 -33.48
C ARG A 919 -162.96 -102.35 -33.86
N GLU A 920 -164.22 -102.02 -34.13
CA GLU A 920 -165.23 -102.96 -34.65
C GLU A 920 -165.01 -103.32 -36.14
N SER A 921 -165.43 -104.53 -36.52
CA SER A 921 -165.41 -105.03 -37.91
C SER A 921 -166.32 -104.21 -38.83
N ARG A 922 -166.05 -104.19 -40.14
CA ARG A 922 -166.84 -103.37 -41.08
C ARG A 922 -168.12 -104.07 -41.49
N THR A 923 -169.14 -103.29 -41.84
CA THR A 923 -170.38 -103.80 -42.47
C THR A 923 -170.07 -104.56 -43.77
N GLU A 924 -169.09 -104.07 -44.54
CA GLU A 924 -168.53 -104.71 -45.73
C GLU A 924 -168.13 -106.18 -45.49
N ASP A 925 -167.48 -106.46 -44.35
CA ASP A 925 -167.03 -107.79 -43.97
C ASP A 925 -168.20 -108.70 -43.54
N LEU A 926 -169.21 -108.13 -42.88
CA LEU A 926 -170.39 -108.84 -42.37
C LEU A 926 -171.37 -109.23 -43.49
N ASP A 927 -171.62 -108.32 -44.45
CA ASP A 927 -172.46 -108.58 -45.62
C ASP A 927 -171.82 -109.63 -46.54
N LEU A 928 -170.48 -109.65 -46.65
CA LEU A 928 -169.73 -110.69 -47.35
C LEU A 928 -169.89 -112.07 -46.68
N ILE A 929 -169.86 -112.14 -45.34
CA ILE A 929 -170.10 -113.39 -44.60
C ILE A 929 -171.54 -113.89 -44.82
N SER A 930 -172.53 -112.99 -44.77
CA SER A 930 -173.95 -113.33 -44.97
C SER A 930 -174.23 -113.86 -46.38
N THR A 931 -173.70 -113.21 -47.42
CA THR A 931 -173.84 -113.64 -48.82
C THR A 931 -173.11 -114.96 -49.09
N LEU A 932 -171.91 -115.15 -48.54
CA LEU A 932 -171.19 -116.44 -48.62
C LEU A 932 -172.00 -117.59 -47.99
N GLN A 933 -172.57 -117.39 -46.79
CA GLN A 933 -173.44 -118.39 -46.16
C GLN A 933 -174.65 -118.76 -47.04
N HIS A 934 -175.30 -117.76 -47.67
CA HIS A 934 -176.42 -118.01 -48.58
C HIS A 934 -176.00 -118.84 -49.81
N THR A 935 -174.84 -118.55 -50.42
CA THR A 935 -174.34 -119.36 -51.55
C THR A 935 -173.99 -120.80 -51.15
N ILE A 936 -173.47 -121.03 -49.94
CA ILE A 936 -173.18 -122.38 -49.45
C ILE A 936 -174.46 -123.22 -49.33
N SER A 937 -175.54 -122.66 -48.79
CA SER A 937 -176.84 -123.35 -48.75
C SER A 937 -177.41 -123.63 -50.14
N ALA A 938 -177.31 -122.68 -51.07
CA ALA A 938 -177.76 -122.86 -52.45
C ALA A 938 -177.00 -123.99 -53.18
N TYR A 939 -175.67 -124.06 -53.03
CA TYR A 939 -174.87 -125.14 -53.61
C TYR A 939 -175.19 -126.51 -53.00
N GLN A 940 -175.47 -126.59 -51.69
CA GLN A 940 -175.88 -127.85 -51.05
C GLN A 940 -177.21 -128.39 -51.60
N GLU A 941 -178.18 -127.52 -51.88
CA GLU A 941 -179.46 -127.94 -52.48
C GLU A 941 -179.29 -128.33 -53.97
N GLN A 942 -178.47 -127.60 -54.72
CA GLN A 942 -178.16 -127.93 -56.11
C GLN A 942 -177.41 -129.27 -56.23
N MET A 943 -176.47 -129.53 -55.33
CA MET A 943 -175.73 -130.80 -55.25
C MET A 943 -176.64 -132.00 -54.94
N LYS A 944 -177.76 -131.77 -54.24
CA LYS A 944 -178.79 -132.78 -53.98
C LYS A 944 -179.56 -133.14 -55.26
N LYS A 945 -179.98 -132.15 -56.05
CA LYS A 945 -180.65 -132.38 -57.36
C LYS A 945 -179.75 -133.14 -58.33
N ILE A 946 -178.49 -132.75 -58.44
CA ILE A 946 -177.49 -133.43 -59.28
C ILE A 946 -177.27 -134.91 -58.85
N HIS A 947 -177.45 -135.23 -57.56
CA HIS A 947 -177.34 -136.61 -57.08
C HIS A 947 -178.49 -137.51 -57.57
N ASP A 948 -179.71 -136.99 -57.60
CA ASP A 948 -180.88 -137.72 -58.11
C ASP A 948 -180.87 -137.80 -59.64
N GLU A 949 -180.46 -136.74 -60.35
CA GLU A 949 -180.23 -136.77 -61.81
C GLU A 949 -179.13 -137.77 -62.21
N LYS A 950 -178.03 -137.83 -61.45
CA LYS A 950 -176.99 -138.87 -61.65
C LYS A 950 -177.58 -140.28 -61.53
N LYS A 951 -178.51 -140.49 -60.59
CA LYS A 951 -179.15 -141.79 -60.35
C LYS A 951 -180.06 -142.21 -61.51
N PHE A 952 -180.68 -141.25 -62.19
CA PHE A 952 -181.43 -141.46 -63.43
C PHE A 952 -180.50 -141.75 -64.62
N LEU A 953 -179.49 -140.89 -64.85
CA LEU A 953 -178.53 -141.02 -65.95
C LEU A 953 -177.69 -142.31 -65.86
N GLN A 954 -177.40 -142.80 -64.66
CA GLN A 954 -176.69 -144.07 -64.46
C GLN A 954 -177.50 -145.29 -64.95
N MET A 955 -178.84 -145.18 -65.03
CA MET A 955 -179.71 -146.21 -65.60
C MET A 955 -179.84 -146.09 -67.13
N GLU A 956 -179.74 -144.88 -67.68
CA GLU A 956 -179.65 -144.65 -69.13
C GLU A 956 -178.28 -145.09 -69.70
N LEU A 957 -177.19 -144.87 -68.94
CA LEU A 957 -175.83 -145.25 -69.33
C LEU A 957 -175.60 -146.76 -69.42
N VAL A 958 -176.35 -147.58 -68.68
CA VAL A 958 -176.31 -149.05 -68.83
C VAL A 958 -176.88 -149.48 -70.20
N ASN A 959 -177.89 -148.77 -70.71
CA ASN A 959 -178.37 -148.96 -72.09
C ASN A 959 -177.52 -148.24 -73.15
N ARG A 960 -176.45 -147.52 -72.75
CA ARG A 960 -175.40 -146.97 -73.62
C ARG A 960 -174.03 -147.65 -73.39
N GLU A 961 -174.06 -148.94 -73.09
CA GLU A 961 -173.01 -149.86 -73.49
C GLU A 961 -172.83 -149.86 -75.04
N THR A 962 -171.90 -150.69 -75.54
CA THR A 962 -171.76 -151.19 -76.93
C THR A 962 -170.90 -150.40 -77.92
N ASN A 963 -170.61 -149.10 -77.75
CA ASN A 963 -169.82 -148.35 -78.75
C ASN A 963 -168.65 -147.51 -78.21
N PHE A 964 -167.46 -147.74 -78.80
CA PHE A 964 -166.39 -146.74 -79.02
C PHE A 964 -165.83 -145.98 -77.78
N ASN A 965 -165.19 -146.57 -76.76
CA ASN A 965 -164.18 -147.65 -76.68
C ASN A 965 -162.75 -147.26 -77.19
N LYS A 966 -161.76 -147.30 -76.26
CA LYS A 966 -160.27 -147.28 -76.39
C LYS A 966 -159.54 -145.93 -76.67
N VAL A 967 -158.61 -145.57 -75.74
CA VAL A 967 -157.21 -145.05 -75.90
C VAL A 967 -156.79 -144.01 -74.80
N PHE A 968 -155.95 -144.46 -73.83
CA PHE A 968 -154.79 -143.83 -73.11
C PHE A 968 -154.71 -142.31 -72.76
N THR A 969 -154.00 -141.76 -71.73
CA THR A 969 -153.70 -142.10 -70.29
C THR A 969 -152.82 -141.00 -69.61
N ASN A 970 -152.98 -140.78 -68.28
CA ASN A 970 -151.96 -140.49 -67.22
C ASN A 970 -150.95 -139.28 -67.21
N ALA A 971 -151.10 -138.43 -66.16
CA ALA A 971 -150.06 -138.06 -65.14
C ALA A 971 -148.97 -136.93 -65.43
N PRO A 972 -148.00 -136.56 -64.51
CA PRO A 972 -147.95 -135.18 -63.92
C PRO A 972 -146.55 -134.49 -63.66
N SER A 973 -146.56 -133.28 -63.03
CA SER A 973 -145.53 -132.68 -62.09
C SER A 973 -144.64 -131.45 -62.49
N SER A 974 -144.34 -130.57 -61.49
CA SER A 974 -143.10 -129.76 -61.23
C SER A 974 -142.99 -128.21 -61.46
N THR A 975 -142.05 -127.54 -60.71
CA THR A 975 -141.03 -126.51 -61.17
C THR A 975 -141.05 -124.98 -60.80
N VAL A 976 -140.16 -124.57 -59.85
CA VAL A 976 -139.06 -123.50 -59.82
C VAL A 976 -139.24 -121.93 -59.87
N GLY A 977 -138.52 -121.21 -58.97
CA GLY A 977 -137.54 -120.09 -59.28
C GLY A 977 -137.69 -118.68 -58.61
N VAL A 978 -136.71 -117.74 -58.48
CA VAL A 978 -135.19 -117.69 -58.50
C VAL A 978 -134.64 -116.31 -57.93
N MET A 979 -133.30 -116.12 -57.78
CA MET A 979 -132.51 -115.11 -56.99
C MET A 979 -132.12 -113.73 -57.65
N ASN A 980 -131.59 -112.73 -56.87
CA ASN A 980 -130.15 -112.24 -56.88
C ASN A 980 -129.79 -111.01 -55.95
N PRO A 981 -128.49 -110.71 -55.61
CA PRO A 981 -128.07 -110.09 -54.31
C PRO A 981 -126.84 -109.08 -54.30
N LEU A 982 -126.20 -108.86 -53.11
CA LEU A 982 -124.80 -108.35 -52.79
C LEU A 982 -124.56 -106.81 -52.56
N SER A 983 -123.61 -106.30 -51.73
CA SER A 983 -122.66 -106.89 -50.73
C SER A 983 -121.85 -105.88 -49.82
N PHE A 984 -121.80 -106.14 -48.49
CA PHE A 984 -120.63 -106.21 -47.54
C PHE A 984 -119.61 -105.03 -47.31
N ASN A 985 -118.77 -104.90 -46.22
CA ASN A 985 -118.29 -105.83 -45.16
C ASN A 985 -117.65 -105.18 -43.85
N THR A 986 -117.97 -105.68 -42.61
CA THR A 986 -117.09 -106.03 -41.40
C THR A 986 -116.08 -105.06 -40.68
N LYS A 987 -115.66 -105.16 -39.37
CA LYS A 987 -116.06 -105.83 -38.06
C LYS A 987 -115.17 -105.42 -36.79
N PHE A 988 -115.64 -105.68 -35.54
CA PHE A 988 -114.98 -105.83 -34.17
C PHE A 988 -114.15 -104.64 -33.52
N VAL A 989 -114.40 -104.02 -32.33
CA VAL A 989 -114.56 -104.42 -30.86
C VAL A 989 -113.22 -104.83 -30.15
N PRO A 990 -112.83 -104.53 -28.85
CA PRO A 990 -113.46 -103.83 -27.67
C PRO A 990 -112.58 -102.79 -26.83
N ARG A 991 -113.15 -102.35 -25.69
CA ARG A 991 -112.68 -101.52 -24.51
C ARG A 991 -111.25 -101.72 -23.92
N SER A 992 -110.67 -100.66 -23.29
CA SER A 992 -110.43 -100.53 -21.81
C SER A 992 -109.53 -99.33 -21.37
N SER A 993 -109.47 -99.09 -20.05
CA SER A 993 -108.99 -97.95 -19.23
C SER A 993 -107.51 -97.53 -19.18
N ASP A 994 -107.27 -96.37 -18.53
CA ASP A 994 -106.05 -95.80 -17.92
C ASP A 994 -104.88 -95.29 -18.80
N GLY A 995 -104.19 -94.24 -18.33
CA GLY A 995 -102.93 -93.75 -18.90
C GLY A 995 -102.66 -92.24 -18.76
N SER A 996 -101.62 -91.87 -18.02
CA SER A 996 -101.18 -90.49 -17.77
C SER A 996 -100.19 -89.93 -18.82
N GLY A 997 -100.27 -88.61 -19.09
CA GLY A 997 -99.08 -87.75 -19.11
C GLY A 997 -98.46 -87.22 -20.43
N VAL A 998 -98.38 -85.88 -20.52
CA VAL A 998 -97.17 -85.08 -20.86
C VAL A 998 -96.68 -84.93 -22.34
N SER A 999 -96.78 -83.68 -22.84
CA SER A 999 -95.85 -82.94 -23.75
C SER A 999 -95.77 -83.09 -25.30
N ARG A 1000 -96.18 -81.99 -25.97
CA ARG A 1000 -95.41 -81.10 -26.91
C ARG A 1000 -95.13 -81.44 -28.41
N LEU A 1001 -95.61 -80.47 -29.26
CA LEU A 1001 -94.93 -79.70 -30.34
C LEU A 1001 -95.05 -80.07 -31.86
N LYS A 1002 -95.64 -79.11 -32.64
CA LYS A 1002 -95.34 -78.64 -34.04
C LYS A 1002 -95.47 -79.65 -35.22
N SER A 1003 -95.76 -79.32 -36.50
CA SER A 1003 -96.27 -78.14 -37.28
C SER A 1003 -96.69 -78.64 -38.71
N GLN A 1004 -96.89 -77.95 -39.87
CA GLN A 1004 -96.68 -76.59 -40.42
C GLN A 1004 -97.39 -76.42 -41.81
N SER A 1005 -97.56 -75.18 -42.33
CA SER A 1005 -97.64 -74.80 -43.78
C SER A 1005 -98.90 -75.22 -44.63
N PRO A 1006 -99.14 -74.70 -45.89
CA PRO A 1006 -98.33 -73.83 -46.80
C PRO A 1006 -99.03 -72.57 -47.46
N ARG A 1007 -98.39 -72.01 -48.52
CA ARG A 1007 -98.57 -70.74 -49.33
C ARG A 1007 -99.46 -70.93 -50.61
N PRO A 1008 -99.63 -70.04 -51.67
CA PRO A 1008 -98.88 -68.83 -52.16
C PRO A 1008 -99.63 -67.67 -52.94
N SER A 1009 -98.84 -66.78 -53.62
CA SER A 1009 -99.15 -65.90 -54.81
C SER A 1009 -99.86 -64.52 -54.65
N ARG A 1010 -99.59 -63.43 -55.42
CA ARG A 1010 -98.49 -62.98 -56.36
C ARG A 1010 -98.69 -61.49 -56.80
N LEU A 1011 -97.61 -60.75 -57.16
CA LEU A 1011 -97.48 -59.50 -57.99
C LEU A 1011 -96.91 -58.20 -57.33
N GLU A 1012 -96.33 -57.31 -58.17
CA GLU A 1012 -95.41 -56.15 -57.92
C GLU A 1012 -95.87 -54.91 -58.79
N PRO A 1013 -95.13 -53.81 -59.16
CA PRO A 1013 -93.69 -53.44 -58.96
C PRO A 1013 -93.24 -51.94 -58.82
N LEU A 1014 -91.94 -51.78 -58.46
CA LEU A 1014 -90.89 -50.80 -58.91
C LEU A 1014 -91.01 -49.24 -58.82
N ALA A 1015 -90.16 -48.64 -57.97
CA ALA A 1015 -89.17 -47.53 -58.23
C ALA A 1015 -88.31 -47.27 -56.95
N ASN A 1016 -87.04 -46.82 -56.87
CA ASN A 1016 -85.88 -46.53 -57.77
C ASN A 1016 -85.41 -45.04 -57.88
N VAL A 1017 -84.09 -44.79 -58.02
CA VAL A 1017 -83.32 -43.49 -58.08
C VAL A 1017 -83.27 -42.73 -56.73
N GLU A 1018 -82.16 -42.25 -56.14
CA GLU A 1018 -80.71 -42.04 -56.46
C GLU A 1018 -79.91 -42.06 -55.11
N SER A 1019 -78.60 -42.26 -54.94
CA SER A 1019 -77.51 -42.98 -55.66
C SER A 1019 -76.24 -43.10 -54.74
N PRO A 1020 -75.27 -44.03 -54.96
CA PRO A 1020 -74.19 -44.37 -54.00
C PRO A 1020 -72.72 -44.18 -54.51
N HIS A 1021 -71.75 -44.73 -53.75
CA HIS A 1021 -70.36 -45.16 -54.10
C HIS A 1021 -69.11 -44.35 -53.66
N GLU A 1022 -68.26 -45.05 -52.86
CA GLU A 1022 -66.80 -45.29 -53.01
C GLU A 1022 -65.73 -44.17 -53.19
N LEU A 1023 -64.80 -44.09 -52.20
CA LEU A 1023 -63.35 -44.44 -52.25
C LEU A 1023 -62.47 -44.05 -53.50
N PRO A 1024 -61.11 -43.96 -53.40
CA PRO A 1024 -60.19 -43.56 -52.31
C PRO A 1024 -58.90 -42.79 -52.78
N ILE A 1025 -57.86 -42.71 -51.92
CA ILE A 1025 -56.39 -42.54 -52.20
C ILE A 1025 -55.74 -41.11 -52.30
N LYS A 1026 -54.89 -40.87 -51.29
CA LYS A 1026 -53.56 -40.20 -51.19
C LYS A 1026 -52.96 -39.33 -52.32
N SER A 1027 -52.45 -38.16 -51.87
CA SER A 1027 -51.10 -37.57 -52.11
C SER A 1027 -50.62 -37.06 -53.48
N SER A 1028 -50.13 -35.81 -53.52
CA SER A 1028 -48.69 -35.53 -53.72
C SER A 1028 -48.30 -34.04 -53.48
N LYS A 1029 -46.99 -33.81 -53.28
CA LYS A 1029 -46.24 -32.52 -53.25
C LYS A 1029 -46.02 -32.01 -54.72
N PRO A 1030 -45.52 -30.78 -55.05
CA PRO A 1030 -44.42 -30.10 -54.34
C PRO A 1030 -44.19 -28.56 -54.45
N LEU A 1031 -43.11 -28.13 -53.77
CA LEU A 1031 -42.14 -27.04 -54.07
C LEU A 1031 -42.43 -25.54 -53.83
N LEU A 1032 -41.55 -24.99 -52.98
CA LEU A 1032 -41.12 -23.59 -52.82
C LEU A 1032 -40.40 -23.04 -54.10
N PRO A 1033 -40.33 -21.70 -54.34
CA PRO A 1033 -39.25 -20.89 -53.72
C PRO A 1033 -39.52 -19.40 -53.39
N LYS A 1034 -38.93 -18.98 -52.26
CA LYS A 1034 -38.21 -17.71 -51.94
C LYS A 1034 -38.76 -16.32 -52.38
N ARG A 1035 -38.96 -15.46 -51.35
CA ARG A 1035 -38.56 -14.03 -51.20
C ARG A 1035 -38.76 -13.05 -52.38
N PHE A 1036 -39.41 -11.92 -52.11
CA PHE A 1036 -38.73 -10.67 -51.68
C PHE A 1036 -39.72 -9.60 -51.16
N ILE A 1037 -39.22 -8.73 -50.26
CA ILE A 1037 -39.61 -7.32 -49.98
C ILE A 1037 -41.11 -6.95 -50.13
N LYS A 1038 -41.75 -6.63 -48.99
CA LYS A 1038 -41.60 -5.28 -48.41
C LYS A 1038 -41.65 -5.32 -46.89
#